data_AF-A0A1Y2HS59-F1
#
_entry.id   AF-A0A1Y2HS59-F1
#
_cell.length_a   1.000
_cell.length_b   1.000
_cell.length_c   1.000
_cell.angle_alpha   90.00
_cell.angle_beta   90.00
_cell.angle_gamma   90.00
#
_symmetry.space_group_name_H-M   'P 1'
#
loop_
_entity.id
_entity.type
_entity.pdbx_description
1 polymer ?
#
loop_
_entity_poly.entity_id
_entity_poly.type
_entity_poly.pdbx_seq_one_letter_code
_entity_poly.pdbx_strand_id
1 'polypeptide(L)'
;MSAADNNSSSVLPLDTVSVTDLLLRNQVGLDNWERARPQPLRISVHVQAPTQHAGARDLLLPEAINYGDLSRLIALHADDADPAAAAKADATNPPVKKFKSMEALAVHLTAAILTKFKAAHSVAVHIEKPRALLHAECAGVRVSRDRSSLTAVSPPPATIQDDAIYIRSLSVSTIIGIHPWERDEKQLVHVHLDLYPPNPLSANDDRVPKAYNYRRIANAVQAQVESSAYKTVEALCHHLARFLLERIHVHKCTVQVSKPSALVFAKTAGVKVTRDQVWLASLLREEMNRTPPLIEPVLGSGETDNDPFLPSRLSTIPRPLLTPPVDPSFNLAYLALGTNLGDRAANIHRALRLLTTHPTARVIMADTSFLYETPPMYVTDQPAFLNAACKIYTPLAPLALLDVLKEIEAQMGRDLSGNALRNGPRPIDLDILMYFTKGATHQVEISSDRLELPHQRMGEREFVLRPLADIAADVDHPTHFRTISKLLALLVHKHQSADPTYVPIHRVLPFPLASPAAPPTTWHWAKQTYVMGILNITPDSFSDGGDLFDSTAVAVAAAQRMVAQGAHLLDIGGQSTRPGANQIGAQAELARVLPVIQAIRAAGILTPLSIDTYHASVARAAVLAGCSLVNDVTGGLGDPDMLRVVAELQVPYCAMHMRGDPQTMASLTKYDEGVVPGVARELHARVKAALSAGVHRWNVIVDPGIGFAKNAGQNFVLVSQLGYVCELAFGQGGFPVLVGPSRKRFIGEATGKVANAKERGWGTAAAVAACVAGGADVVRVHDVAEMADVVRVSDRVWREQVAE
;
A
#
# COMPACT_ATOMS: atom_id res chain seq x y z
N MET A 1 61.93 55.92 4.59
CA MET A 1 60.66 56.67 4.73
C MET A 1 59.83 56.35 3.50
N SER A 2 59.08 55.24 3.51
CA SER A 2 57.68 55.16 3.94
C SER A 2 56.71 55.80 2.95
N ALA A 3 56.32 55.06 1.91
CA ALA A 3 54.99 55.14 1.34
C ALA A 3 54.42 53.73 1.42
N ALA A 4 53.62 53.49 2.46
CA ALA A 4 53.05 52.20 2.78
C ALA A 4 51.98 51.82 1.74
N ASP A 5 52.12 50.61 1.22
CA ASP A 5 51.09 49.88 0.49
C ASP A 5 49.83 49.74 1.35
N ASN A 6 48.85 50.62 1.14
CA ASN A 6 47.49 50.44 1.62
C ASN A 6 46.76 49.49 0.66
N ASN A 7 47.05 48.19 0.78
CA ASN A 7 46.21 47.14 0.22
C ASN A 7 45.10 46.79 1.23
N SER A 8 44.17 47.72 1.44
CA SER A 8 42.86 47.41 2.01
C SER A 8 41.86 47.32 0.86
N SER A 9 41.70 46.10 0.32
CA SER A 9 40.59 45.78 -0.58
C SER A 9 39.28 45.96 0.18
N SER A 10 38.71 47.16 0.13
CA SER A 10 37.35 47.42 0.59
C SER A 10 36.41 46.59 -0.29
N VAL A 11 35.88 45.51 0.27
CA VAL A 11 34.81 44.74 -0.38
C VAL A 11 33.63 45.72 -0.51
N LEU A 12 33.33 46.12 -1.75
CA LEU A 12 32.19 46.99 -2.02
C LEU A 12 30.92 46.31 -1.51
N PRO A 13 30.00 47.05 -0.86
CA PRO A 13 28.69 46.52 -0.49
C PRO A 13 27.99 45.92 -1.72
N LEU A 14 27.37 44.76 -1.52
CA LEU A 14 26.55 44.13 -2.53
C LEU A 14 25.13 44.73 -2.46
N ASP A 15 24.65 45.20 -3.60
CA ASP A 15 23.28 45.67 -3.77
C ASP A 15 22.47 44.62 -4.53
N THR A 16 21.14 44.69 -4.45
CA THR A 16 20.24 43.76 -5.15
C THR A 16 19.67 44.39 -6.41
N VAL A 17 19.95 43.78 -7.56
CA VAL A 17 19.23 44.05 -8.82
C VAL A 17 18.18 42.97 -9.00
N SER A 18 16.91 43.34 -9.14
CA SER A 18 15.83 42.36 -9.27
C SER A 18 14.89 42.61 -10.46
N VAL A 19 14.45 41.51 -11.06
CA VAL A 19 13.32 41.45 -12.00
C VAL A 19 12.25 40.60 -11.34
N THR A 20 11.06 41.14 -11.09
CA THR A 20 9.98 40.44 -10.37
C THR A 20 8.78 40.17 -11.26
N ASP A 21 8.20 38.98 -11.12
CA ASP A 21 6.97 38.51 -11.76
C ASP A 21 6.97 38.59 -13.30
N LEU A 22 8.12 38.30 -13.92
CA LEU A 22 8.20 38.20 -15.37
C LEU A 22 7.36 37.01 -15.86
N LEU A 23 6.26 37.30 -16.55
CA LEU A 23 5.31 36.30 -17.04
C LEU A 23 5.78 35.71 -18.37
N LEU A 24 6.15 34.44 -18.39
CA LEU A 24 6.63 33.70 -19.57
C LEU A 24 5.86 32.40 -19.74
N ARG A 25 6.01 31.73 -20.88
CA ARG A 25 5.40 30.41 -21.12
C ARG A 25 6.46 29.35 -21.33
N ASN A 26 6.40 28.27 -20.57
CA ASN A 26 7.27 27.11 -20.77
C ASN A 26 6.52 25.80 -20.50
N GLN A 27 6.94 24.72 -21.16
CA GLN A 27 6.41 23.39 -20.93
C GLN A 27 7.14 22.72 -19.75
N VAL A 28 6.88 23.18 -18.52
CA VAL A 28 7.40 22.54 -17.29
C VAL A 28 6.40 21.55 -16.69
N GLY A 29 6.61 20.27 -16.97
CA GLY A 29 5.75 19.18 -16.51
C GLY A 29 4.32 19.23 -17.05
N LEU A 30 3.37 18.66 -16.30
CA LEU A 30 1.95 18.57 -16.68
C LEU A 30 1.11 19.72 -16.11
N ASP A 31 0.05 20.11 -16.82
CA ASP A 31 -0.94 21.07 -16.32
C ASP A 31 -1.96 20.46 -15.35
N ASN A 32 -2.93 21.26 -14.89
CA ASN A 32 -3.99 20.81 -13.99
C ASN A 32 -4.90 19.76 -14.63
N TRP A 33 -4.97 19.75 -15.97
CA TRP A 33 -5.72 18.79 -16.77
C TRP A 33 -4.83 17.66 -17.28
N GLU A 34 -3.62 17.54 -16.71
CA GLU A 34 -2.62 16.51 -17.00
C GLU A 34 -2.13 16.49 -18.46
N ARG A 35 -2.10 17.66 -19.11
CA ARG A 35 -1.61 17.84 -20.50
C ARG A 35 -0.21 18.43 -20.50
N ALA A 36 0.64 17.95 -21.41
CA ALA A 36 1.96 18.49 -21.66
C ALA A 36 1.88 19.64 -22.67
N ARG A 37 1.70 20.87 -22.19
CA ARG A 37 1.63 22.09 -23.01
C ARG A 37 2.37 23.25 -22.34
N PRO A 38 2.76 24.30 -23.09
CA PRO A 38 3.30 25.53 -22.50
C PRO A 38 2.33 26.14 -21.49
N GLN A 39 2.83 26.45 -20.30
CA GLN A 39 2.06 26.97 -19.17
C GLN A 39 2.61 28.32 -18.71
N PRO A 40 1.75 29.21 -18.20
CA PRO A 40 2.22 30.48 -17.66
C PRO A 40 3.09 30.23 -16.42
N LEU A 41 4.26 30.83 -16.41
CA LEU A 41 5.19 30.87 -15.29
C LEU A 41 5.45 32.34 -14.94
N ARG A 42 5.53 32.65 -13.65
CA ARG A 42 6.11 33.92 -13.21
C ARG A 42 7.51 33.64 -12.68
N ILE A 43 8.48 34.36 -13.22
CA ILE A 43 9.88 34.21 -12.87
C ILE A 43 10.34 35.51 -12.22
N SER A 44 10.83 35.39 -11.00
CA SER A 44 11.46 36.48 -10.25
C SER A 44 12.93 36.15 -10.02
N VAL A 45 13.82 37.10 -10.30
CA VAL A 45 15.27 36.93 -10.19
C VAL A 45 15.84 38.06 -9.37
N HIS A 46 16.67 37.71 -8.39
CA HIS A 46 17.39 38.65 -7.53
C HIS A 46 18.89 38.39 -7.66
N VAL A 47 19.66 39.39 -8.10
CA VAL A 47 21.10 39.28 -8.32
C VAL A 47 21.83 40.21 -7.34
N GLN A 48 22.75 39.66 -6.56
CA GLN A 48 23.64 40.44 -5.69
C GLN A 48 24.86 40.89 -6.51
N ALA A 49 25.04 42.20 -6.67
CA ALA A 49 26.15 42.79 -7.42
C ALA A 49 26.49 44.20 -6.91
N PRO A 50 27.73 44.67 -7.04
CA PRO A 50 28.09 46.04 -6.68
C PRO A 50 27.46 47.02 -7.70
N THR A 51 26.62 47.95 -7.25
CA THR A 51 26.01 48.97 -8.14
C THR A 51 26.58 50.37 -7.94
N GLN A 52 27.34 50.58 -6.87
CA GLN A 52 27.82 51.89 -6.42
C GLN A 52 28.60 52.67 -7.49
N HIS A 53 29.47 52.00 -8.25
CA HIS A 53 30.25 52.66 -9.31
C HIS A 53 29.40 53.14 -10.49
N ALA A 54 28.34 52.40 -10.83
CA ALA A 54 27.40 52.80 -11.87
C ALA A 54 26.51 53.96 -11.38
N GLY A 55 26.01 53.86 -10.13
CA GLY A 55 25.19 54.90 -9.52
C GLY A 55 25.92 56.23 -9.31
N ALA A 56 27.18 56.21 -8.89
CA ALA A 56 27.97 57.42 -8.64
C ALA A 56 28.34 58.18 -9.92
N ARG A 57 28.34 57.51 -11.07
CA ARG A 57 28.75 58.10 -12.37
C ARG A 57 27.58 58.34 -13.30
N ASP A 58 26.36 57.98 -12.89
CA ASP A 58 25.13 57.97 -13.72
C ASP A 58 25.36 57.35 -15.12
N LEU A 59 26.23 56.33 -15.17
CA LEU A 59 26.64 55.66 -16.40
C LEU A 59 26.59 54.16 -16.16
N LEU A 60 25.88 53.45 -17.03
CA LEU A 60 25.93 52.00 -17.09
C LEU A 60 27.31 51.57 -17.59
N LEU A 61 28.20 51.24 -16.66
CA LEU A 61 29.51 50.68 -16.98
C LEU A 61 29.33 49.31 -17.66
N PRO A 62 30.23 48.89 -18.56
CA PRO A 62 30.16 47.59 -19.25
C PRO A 62 30.06 46.36 -18.31
N GLU A 63 30.48 46.53 -17.06
CA GLU A 63 30.47 45.49 -16.03
C GLU A 63 29.20 45.52 -15.17
N ALA A 64 28.35 46.55 -15.27
CA ALA A 64 27.14 46.70 -14.47
C ALA A 64 25.99 45.82 -15.01
N ILE A 65 25.16 45.31 -14.10
CA ILE A 65 24.00 44.47 -14.47
C ILE A 65 22.81 45.36 -14.83
N ASN A 66 22.48 45.41 -16.12
CA ASN A 66 21.28 46.08 -16.62
C ASN A 66 20.06 45.17 -16.49
N TYR A 67 18.98 45.64 -15.87
CA TYR A 67 17.74 44.85 -15.68
C TYR A 67 17.08 44.44 -17.01
N GLY A 68 17.20 45.24 -18.07
CA GLY A 68 16.70 44.91 -19.41
C GLY A 68 17.53 43.84 -20.12
N ASP A 69 18.84 43.78 -19.92
CA ASP A 69 19.69 42.66 -20.37
C ASP A 69 19.38 41.38 -19.60
N LEU A 70 19.09 41.51 -18.30
CA LEU A 70 18.68 40.41 -17.42
C LEU A 70 17.32 39.85 -17.85
N SER A 71 16.31 40.70 -18.08
CA SER A 71 15.00 40.28 -18.59
C SER A 71 15.10 39.58 -19.96
N ARG A 72 15.92 40.10 -20.88
CA ARG A 72 16.15 39.45 -22.19
C ARG A 72 16.82 38.08 -22.06
N LEU A 73 17.77 37.93 -21.14
CA LEU A 73 18.40 36.64 -20.84
C LEU A 73 17.36 35.64 -20.31
N ILE A 74 16.53 36.05 -19.35
CA ILE A 74 15.50 35.18 -18.78
C ILE A 74 14.52 34.73 -19.87
N ALA A 75 14.02 35.66 -20.70
CA ALA A 75 13.13 35.34 -21.81
C ALA A 75 13.76 34.36 -22.82
N LEU A 76 15.03 34.59 -23.20
CA LEU A 76 15.75 33.71 -24.13
C LEU A 76 15.87 32.26 -23.64
N HIS A 77 16.05 32.07 -22.33
CA HIS A 77 16.23 30.75 -21.74
C HIS A 77 14.93 30.11 -21.22
N ALA A 78 13.85 30.88 -21.03
CA ALA A 78 12.64 30.41 -20.37
C ALA A 78 11.35 30.53 -21.19
N ASP A 79 11.31 31.31 -22.29
CA ASP A 79 10.09 31.46 -23.10
C ASP A 79 10.09 30.52 -24.32
N ASP A 80 9.03 29.71 -24.44
CA ASP A 80 8.79 28.75 -25.52
C ASP A 80 7.74 29.29 -26.52
N ALA A 81 7.45 30.60 -26.47
CA ALA A 81 6.48 31.25 -27.33
C ALA A 81 7.10 31.72 -28.67
N ASP A 82 6.66 31.06 -29.76
CA ASP A 82 6.85 31.39 -31.18
C ASP A 82 8.21 31.02 -31.84
N PRO A 83 8.26 29.94 -32.67
CA PRO A 83 9.47 29.56 -33.41
C PRO A 83 9.99 30.60 -34.41
N ALA A 84 9.21 31.62 -34.77
CA ALA A 84 9.65 32.69 -35.68
C ALA A 84 10.69 33.64 -35.04
N ALA A 85 10.75 33.75 -33.71
CA ALA A 85 11.73 34.57 -33.00
C ALA A 85 13.09 33.87 -32.83
N ALA A 86 13.11 32.53 -32.77
CA ALA A 86 14.33 31.73 -32.59
C ALA A 86 15.28 31.78 -33.81
N ALA A 87 14.77 32.09 -35.00
CA ALA A 87 15.55 32.18 -36.24
C ALA A 87 16.46 33.43 -36.34
N LYS A 88 16.39 34.35 -35.38
CA LYS A 88 17.25 35.57 -35.32
C LYS A 88 18.38 35.48 -34.27
N ALA A 89 18.57 34.34 -33.62
CA ALA A 89 19.60 34.18 -32.59
C ALA A 89 20.99 33.93 -33.22
N ASP A 90 21.96 34.73 -32.77
CA ASP A 90 23.38 34.65 -33.13
C ASP A 90 24.00 33.29 -32.74
N ALA A 91 25.00 32.82 -33.51
CA ALA A 91 25.62 31.49 -33.43
C ALA A 91 26.34 31.18 -32.09
N THR A 92 26.32 32.13 -31.15
CA THR A 92 26.94 32.04 -29.83
C THR A 92 25.98 31.60 -28.72
N ASN A 93 24.66 31.53 -28.97
CA ASN A 93 23.64 31.09 -27.99
C ASN A 93 22.57 30.17 -28.63
N PRO A 94 22.57 28.84 -28.39
CA PRO A 94 21.61 27.92 -29.00
C PRO A 94 20.18 28.09 -28.46
N PRO A 95 19.14 27.75 -29.25
CA PRO A 95 17.74 27.95 -28.89
C PRO A 95 17.21 26.95 -27.83
N VAL A 96 16.19 27.42 -27.11
CA VAL A 96 15.28 26.78 -26.12
C VAL A 96 15.57 25.31 -25.76
N LYS A 97 16.15 25.10 -24.57
CA LYS A 97 16.15 23.79 -23.90
C LYS A 97 14.76 23.59 -23.28
N LYS A 98 14.03 22.55 -23.69
CA LYS A 98 12.78 22.16 -22.99
C LYS A 98 13.15 21.58 -21.63
N PHE A 99 12.52 22.07 -20.56
CA PHE A 99 12.76 21.60 -19.18
C PHE A 99 11.58 20.75 -18.71
N LYS A 100 11.80 19.60 -18.08
CA LYS A 100 10.70 18.77 -17.55
C LYS A 100 10.22 19.25 -16.18
N SER A 101 10.98 20.10 -15.48
CA SER A 101 10.66 20.60 -14.13
C SER A 101 10.98 22.11 -13.96
N MET A 102 10.36 22.76 -12.97
CA MET A 102 10.66 24.16 -12.63
C MET A 102 12.04 24.28 -11.98
N GLU A 103 12.45 23.23 -11.27
CA GLU A 103 13.73 23.07 -10.60
C GLU A 103 14.88 23.11 -11.62
N ALA A 104 14.77 22.31 -12.69
CA ALA A 104 15.77 22.28 -13.75
C ALA A 104 15.88 23.63 -14.47
N LEU A 105 14.74 24.28 -14.73
CA LEU A 105 14.71 25.63 -15.31
C LEU A 105 15.34 26.66 -14.36
N ALA A 106 15.03 26.62 -13.06
CA ALA A 106 15.59 27.54 -12.07
C ALA A 106 17.11 27.38 -11.93
N VAL A 107 17.61 26.15 -11.84
CA VAL A 107 19.05 25.88 -11.79
C VAL A 107 19.73 26.35 -13.09
N HIS A 108 19.14 26.08 -14.25
CA HIS A 108 19.67 26.54 -15.53
C HIS A 108 19.75 28.07 -15.60
N LEU A 109 18.71 28.78 -15.17
CA LEU A 109 18.70 30.24 -15.14
C LEU A 109 19.77 30.80 -14.19
N THR A 110 19.95 30.21 -13.01
CA THR A 110 21.02 30.64 -12.10
C THR A 110 22.41 30.53 -12.74
N ALA A 111 22.69 29.42 -13.42
CA ALA A 111 23.95 29.20 -14.13
C ALA A 111 24.12 30.21 -15.28
N ALA A 112 23.11 30.36 -16.14
CA ALA A 112 23.15 31.27 -17.28
C ALA A 112 23.40 32.74 -16.87
N ILE A 113 22.77 33.19 -15.79
CA ILE A 113 22.95 34.54 -15.25
C ILE A 113 24.37 34.72 -14.71
N LEU A 114 24.86 33.78 -13.88
CA LEU A 114 26.20 33.86 -13.32
C LEU A 114 27.30 33.79 -14.38
N THR A 115 27.08 33.03 -15.46
CA THR A 115 28.01 32.95 -16.60
C THR A 115 28.04 34.24 -17.42
N LYS A 116 26.89 34.85 -17.70
CA LYS A 116 26.81 36.07 -18.52
C LYS A 116 27.23 37.32 -17.75
N PHE A 117 26.81 37.48 -16.50
CA PHE A 117 27.05 38.70 -15.73
C PHE A 117 28.24 38.54 -14.79
N LYS A 118 29.43 38.94 -15.26
CA LYS A 118 30.69 38.89 -14.49
C LYS A 118 30.73 39.79 -13.24
N ALA A 119 29.74 40.64 -12.97
CA ALA A 119 29.62 41.33 -11.67
C ALA A 119 28.71 40.62 -10.65
N ALA A 120 27.94 39.59 -11.06
CA ALA A 120 27.02 38.87 -10.19
C ALA A 120 27.75 37.97 -9.17
N HIS A 121 27.63 38.29 -7.89
CA HIS A 121 28.20 37.51 -6.79
C HIS A 121 27.32 36.31 -6.42
N SER A 122 26.02 36.53 -6.34
CA SER A 122 25.02 35.47 -6.15
C SER A 122 23.71 35.81 -6.84
N VAL A 123 22.92 34.78 -7.13
CA VAL A 123 21.64 34.86 -7.83
C VAL A 123 20.64 33.98 -7.11
N ALA A 124 19.45 34.52 -6.83
CA ALA A 124 18.28 33.76 -6.42
C ALA A 124 17.22 33.82 -7.52
N VAL A 125 16.82 32.65 -8.03
CA VAL A 125 15.76 32.51 -9.04
C VAL A 125 14.54 31.87 -8.38
N HIS A 126 13.40 32.53 -8.52
CA HIS A 126 12.10 32.09 -8.05
C HIS A 126 11.24 31.81 -9.27
N ILE A 127 10.74 30.59 -9.40
CA ILE A 127 9.82 30.22 -10.47
C ILE A 127 8.54 29.75 -9.82
N GLU A 128 7.46 30.44 -10.11
CA GLU A 128 6.13 30.03 -9.68
C GLU A 128 5.25 29.70 -10.87
N LYS A 129 4.41 28.69 -10.65
CA LYS A 129 3.33 28.30 -11.53
C LYS A 129 2.01 28.73 -10.89
N PRO A 130 1.39 29.81 -11.39
CA PRO A 130 0.09 30.25 -10.91
C PRO A 130 -0.96 29.15 -11.10
N ARG A 131 -1.81 28.95 -10.09
CA ARG A 131 -2.87 27.94 -10.11
C ARG A 131 -2.36 26.54 -10.45
N ALA A 132 -1.14 26.17 -10.07
CA ALA A 132 -0.60 24.82 -10.27
C ALA A 132 -1.39 23.70 -9.54
N LEU A 133 -2.22 24.09 -8.57
CA LEU A 133 -3.02 23.22 -7.72
C LEU A 133 -4.44 23.81 -7.64
N LEU A 134 -5.44 22.94 -7.53
CA LEU A 134 -6.85 23.33 -7.54
C LEU A 134 -7.19 24.29 -6.39
N HIS A 135 -6.60 24.04 -5.21
CA HIS A 135 -6.87 24.78 -3.98
C HIS A 135 -5.72 25.69 -3.55
N ALA A 136 -4.69 25.91 -4.36
CA ALA A 136 -3.59 26.82 -4.02
C ALA A 136 -3.49 27.99 -5.00
N GLU A 137 -2.94 29.11 -4.53
CA GLU A 137 -2.67 30.28 -5.37
C GLU A 137 -1.54 29.99 -6.36
N CYS A 138 -0.42 29.47 -5.85
CA CYS A 138 0.71 29.02 -6.66
C CYS A 138 1.50 27.90 -5.96
N ALA A 139 2.27 27.18 -6.76
CA ALA A 139 3.38 26.37 -6.30
C ALA A 139 4.63 26.78 -7.07
N GLY A 140 5.77 26.76 -6.42
CA GLY A 140 7.00 27.24 -7.02
C GLY A 140 8.25 26.74 -6.33
N VAL A 141 9.38 27.13 -6.89
CA VAL A 141 10.72 26.77 -6.42
C VAL A 141 11.58 28.01 -6.33
N ARG A 142 12.47 28.01 -5.35
CA ARG A 142 13.49 29.02 -5.14
C ARG A 142 14.84 28.32 -5.16
N VAL A 143 15.72 28.76 -6.05
CA VAL A 143 17.08 28.24 -6.19
C VAL A 143 18.06 29.39 -6.04
N SER A 144 19.03 29.24 -5.15
CA SER A 144 20.04 30.27 -4.88
C SER A 144 21.44 29.72 -5.16
N ARG A 145 22.23 30.41 -5.98
CA ARG A 145 23.59 30.02 -6.33
C ARG A 145 24.53 31.20 -6.19
N ASP A 146 25.75 30.94 -5.70
CA ASP A 146 26.85 31.90 -5.69
C ASP A 146 27.80 31.65 -6.86
N ARG A 147 28.73 32.56 -7.12
CA ARG A 147 29.71 32.37 -8.20
C ARG A 147 30.63 31.16 -7.99
N SER A 148 31.00 30.85 -6.74
CA SER A 148 31.83 29.66 -6.43
C SER A 148 31.16 28.35 -6.82
N SER A 149 29.83 28.31 -6.92
CA SER A 149 29.08 27.13 -7.36
C SER A 149 29.31 26.75 -8.82
N LEU A 150 29.85 27.64 -9.67
CA LEU A 150 30.17 27.34 -11.07
C LEU A 150 31.42 26.47 -11.26
N THR A 151 32.34 26.45 -10.29
CA THR A 151 33.64 25.76 -10.38
C THR A 151 33.77 24.57 -9.42
N ALA A 152 32.77 24.34 -8.57
CA ALA A 152 32.79 23.28 -7.57
C ALA A 152 32.49 21.90 -8.19
N VAL A 153 33.45 20.97 -8.08
CA VAL A 153 33.31 19.56 -8.49
C VAL A 153 32.53 18.72 -7.44
N SER A 154 32.29 19.29 -6.25
CA SER A 154 31.52 18.68 -5.15
C SER A 154 30.60 19.72 -4.49
N PRO A 155 29.44 19.29 -3.92
CA PRO A 155 28.50 20.21 -3.30
C PRO A 155 29.15 20.96 -2.11
N PRO A 156 28.88 22.26 -1.94
CA PRO A 156 29.41 23.04 -0.83
C PRO A 156 28.86 22.54 0.52
N PRO A 157 29.57 22.81 1.64
CA PRO A 157 29.12 22.42 2.98
C PRO A 157 27.76 23.04 3.34
N ALA A 158 27.00 22.34 4.18
CA ALA A 158 25.58 22.57 4.52
C ALA A 158 25.19 23.95 5.10
N THR A 159 26.12 24.88 5.23
CA THR A 159 25.91 26.20 5.85
C THR A 159 25.29 27.25 4.91
N ILE A 160 25.20 26.99 3.59
CA ILE A 160 24.54 27.87 2.61
C ILE A 160 23.57 27.04 1.74
N GLN A 161 22.57 26.41 2.37
CA GLN A 161 21.56 25.64 1.63
C GLN A 161 20.18 26.31 1.75
N ASP A 162 19.82 27.09 0.73
CA ASP A 162 18.61 27.93 0.73
C ASP A 162 17.63 27.60 -0.41
N ASP A 163 17.87 26.48 -1.11
CA ASP A 163 16.93 25.95 -2.09
C ASP A 163 15.63 25.54 -1.37
N ALA A 164 14.50 26.01 -1.90
CA ALA A 164 13.21 25.76 -1.30
C ALA A 164 12.14 25.46 -2.34
N ILE A 165 11.22 24.56 -1.98
CA ILE A 165 9.99 24.30 -2.72
C ILE A 165 8.86 24.85 -1.88
N TYR A 166 7.99 25.65 -2.51
CA TYR A 166 6.97 26.37 -1.78
C TYR A 166 5.59 26.23 -2.38
N ILE A 167 4.59 26.29 -1.51
CA ILE A 167 3.16 26.31 -1.84
C ILE A 167 2.57 27.53 -1.13
N ARG A 168 1.80 28.34 -1.85
CA ARG A 168 1.17 29.55 -1.29
C ARG A 168 -0.34 29.42 -1.29
N SER A 169 -0.94 29.80 -0.16
CA SER A 169 -2.39 29.93 0.01
C SER A 169 -3.16 28.65 -0.36
N LEU A 170 -2.69 27.48 0.13
CA LEU A 170 -3.43 26.24 0.02
C LEU A 170 -4.67 26.31 0.92
N SER A 171 -5.84 26.40 0.30
CA SER A 171 -7.13 26.66 0.92
C SER A 171 -7.78 25.32 1.30
N VAL A 172 -7.96 25.08 2.60
CA VAL A 172 -8.47 23.80 3.12
C VAL A 172 -9.50 24.06 4.22
N SER A 173 -10.55 23.25 4.29
CA SER A 173 -11.58 23.38 5.32
C SER A 173 -11.37 22.37 6.45
N THR A 174 -11.34 22.84 7.70
CA THR A 174 -11.09 22.03 8.90
C THR A 174 -11.87 22.55 10.10
N ILE A 175 -12.03 21.74 11.14
CA ILE A 175 -12.65 22.18 12.41
C ILE A 175 -11.56 22.84 13.26
N ILE A 176 -11.61 24.16 13.42
CA ILE A 176 -10.58 24.91 14.14
C ILE A 176 -11.12 26.10 14.94
N GLY A 177 -10.83 26.10 16.24
CA GLY A 177 -11.29 27.12 17.17
C GLY A 177 -11.46 26.60 18.59
N ILE A 178 -11.52 27.52 19.55
CA ILE A 178 -11.66 27.21 20.98
C ILE A 178 -13.13 27.29 21.39
N HIS A 179 -13.91 28.14 20.72
CA HIS A 179 -15.30 28.38 21.05
C HIS A 179 -16.21 27.28 20.50
N PRO A 180 -17.29 26.88 21.20
CA PRO A 180 -18.19 25.82 20.75
C PRO A 180 -18.73 26.02 19.33
N TRP A 181 -19.14 27.24 18.97
CA TRP A 181 -19.66 27.54 17.63
C TRP A 181 -18.60 27.41 16.51
N GLU A 182 -17.31 27.53 16.84
CA GLU A 182 -16.21 27.26 15.88
C GLU A 182 -15.99 25.75 15.64
N ARG A 183 -16.69 24.90 16.39
CA ARG A 183 -16.57 23.44 16.34
C ARG A 183 -17.71 22.75 15.59
N ASP A 184 -18.81 23.48 15.36
CA ASP A 184 -20.01 22.95 14.70
C ASP A 184 -19.85 22.88 13.17
N GLU A 185 -19.06 23.78 12.59
CA GLU A 185 -18.84 23.87 11.15
C GLU A 185 -17.35 23.86 10.78
N LYS A 186 -17.04 23.28 9.60
CA LYS A 186 -15.69 23.35 9.03
C LYS A 186 -15.43 24.77 8.54
N GLN A 187 -14.28 25.29 8.92
CA GLN A 187 -13.85 26.64 8.59
C GLN A 187 -12.66 26.59 7.63
N LEU A 188 -12.60 27.57 6.73
CA LEU A 188 -11.52 27.69 5.76
C LEU A 188 -10.24 28.17 6.45
N VAL A 189 -9.12 27.54 6.13
CA VAL A 189 -7.77 27.99 6.48
C VAL A 189 -6.89 28.05 5.23
N HIS A 190 -5.93 28.96 5.21
CA HIS A 190 -4.89 29.05 4.19
C HIS A 190 -3.56 28.57 4.75
N VAL A 191 -2.93 27.64 4.05
CA VAL A 191 -1.64 27.06 4.43
C VAL A 191 -0.57 27.51 3.43
N HIS A 192 0.53 28.08 3.93
CA HIS A 192 1.73 28.38 3.17
C HIS A 192 2.87 27.49 3.66
N LEU A 193 3.62 26.93 2.72
CA LEU A 193 4.70 25.99 3.00
C LEU A 193 5.97 26.47 2.31
N ASP A 194 7.10 26.47 3.03
CA ASP A 194 8.45 26.47 2.48
C ASP A 194 9.16 25.20 2.93
N LEU A 195 9.61 24.39 1.99
CA LEU A 195 10.24 23.10 2.24
C LEU A 195 11.67 23.15 1.74
N TYR A 196 12.63 22.79 2.60
CA TYR A 196 14.05 22.86 2.29
C TYR A 196 14.61 21.44 2.16
N PRO A 197 14.85 20.93 0.93
CA PRO A 197 15.39 19.59 0.72
C PRO A 197 16.79 19.44 1.33
N PRO A 198 17.20 18.23 1.74
CA PRO A 198 18.52 17.95 2.32
C PRO A 198 19.67 18.03 1.30
N ASN A 199 19.38 17.90 0.00
CA ASN A 199 20.36 18.07 -1.08
C ASN A 199 19.98 19.28 -1.96
N PRO A 200 20.95 20.00 -2.55
CA PRO A 200 20.67 21.07 -3.51
C PRO A 200 19.90 20.57 -4.72
N LEU A 201 19.02 21.40 -5.28
CA LEU A 201 18.32 21.07 -6.52
C LEU A 201 19.33 21.06 -7.69
N SER A 202 19.36 19.97 -8.47
CA SER A 202 20.34 19.76 -9.55
C SER A 202 19.71 19.88 -10.93
N ALA A 203 20.46 20.39 -11.90
CA ALA A 203 20.05 20.44 -13.31
C ALA A 203 20.12 19.07 -14.00
N ASN A 204 20.91 18.12 -13.49
CA ASN A 204 21.06 16.78 -14.07
C ASN A 204 19.90 15.86 -13.72
N ASP A 205 19.19 16.14 -12.62
CA ASP A 205 17.91 15.53 -12.29
C ASP A 205 16.78 16.37 -12.90
N ASP A 206 16.51 16.17 -14.19
CA ASP A 206 15.34 16.74 -14.88
C ASP A 206 14.01 16.10 -14.38
N ARG A 207 13.98 15.65 -13.12
CA ARG A 207 12.87 15.03 -12.41
C ARG A 207 12.92 15.44 -10.94
N VAL A 208 11.83 16.03 -10.46
CA VAL A 208 11.67 16.33 -9.04
C VAL A 208 11.60 15.00 -8.28
N PRO A 209 12.46 14.76 -7.26
CA PRO A 209 12.33 13.59 -6.42
C PRO A 209 10.90 13.47 -5.89
N LYS A 210 10.31 12.26 -5.92
CA LYS A 210 8.89 12.04 -5.57
C LYS A 210 8.49 12.65 -4.22
N ALA A 211 9.41 12.66 -3.26
CA ALA A 211 9.24 13.26 -1.94
C ALA A 211 8.90 14.76 -2.02
N TYR A 212 9.42 15.46 -3.03
CA TYR A 212 9.31 16.92 -3.14
C TYR A 212 8.32 17.39 -4.20
N ASN A 213 7.47 16.48 -4.71
CA ASN A 213 6.41 16.85 -5.63
C ASN A 213 5.33 17.69 -4.92
N TYR A 214 5.20 18.96 -5.30
CA TYR A 214 4.27 19.91 -4.68
C TYR A 214 2.79 19.47 -4.73
N ARG A 215 2.37 18.65 -5.70
CA ARG A 215 1.00 18.10 -5.77
C ARG A 215 0.77 17.01 -4.73
N ARG A 216 1.74 16.11 -4.54
CA ARG A 216 1.68 15.08 -3.48
C ARG A 216 1.70 15.72 -2.10
N ILE A 217 2.57 16.70 -1.91
CA ILE A 217 2.68 17.46 -0.65
C ILE A 217 1.37 18.20 -0.36
N ALA A 218 0.80 18.90 -1.35
CA ALA A 218 -0.48 19.59 -1.18
C ALA A 218 -1.60 18.62 -0.78
N ASN A 219 -1.74 17.49 -1.47
CA ASN A 219 -2.77 16.49 -1.15
C ASN A 219 -2.57 15.88 0.24
N ALA A 220 -1.32 15.57 0.60
CA ALA A 220 -1.01 15.00 1.91
C ALA A 220 -1.28 15.98 3.05
N VAL A 221 -0.89 17.25 2.88
CA VAL A 221 -1.19 18.32 3.83
C VAL A 221 -2.70 18.59 3.90
N GLN A 222 -3.39 18.62 2.76
CA GLN A 222 -4.85 18.77 2.71
C GLN A 222 -5.55 17.66 3.51
N ALA A 223 -5.19 16.39 3.28
CA ALA A 223 -5.76 15.26 4.02
C ALA A 223 -5.52 15.36 5.53
N GLN A 224 -4.30 15.74 5.94
CA GLN A 224 -3.97 15.95 7.36
C GLN A 224 -4.80 17.08 7.97
N VAL A 225 -4.92 18.22 7.28
CA VAL A 225 -5.72 19.36 7.75
C VAL A 225 -7.21 19.00 7.82
N GLU A 226 -7.78 18.36 6.79
CA GLU A 226 -9.21 17.99 6.74
C GLU A 226 -9.61 16.97 7.80
N SER A 227 -8.69 16.06 8.15
CA SER A 227 -8.86 15.06 9.20
C SER A 227 -8.63 15.62 10.61
N SER A 228 -8.05 16.81 10.72
CA SER A 228 -7.72 17.41 12.01
C SER A 228 -8.88 18.19 12.61
N ALA A 229 -8.87 18.32 13.94
CA ALA A 229 -9.85 19.07 14.71
C ALA A 229 -9.17 19.87 15.82
N TYR A 230 -8.06 20.55 15.51
CA TYR A 230 -7.27 21.28 16.51
C TYR A 230 -8.02 22.49 17.07
N LYS A 231 -7.74 22.85 18.32
CA LYS A 231 -8.34 24.06 18.93
C LYS A 231 -7.68 25.35 18.46
N THR A 232 -6.39 25.30 18.10
CA THR A 232 -5.59 26.48 17.80
C THR A 232 -4.79 26.31 16.50
N VAL A 233 -4.50 27.43 15.82
CA VAL A 233 -3.68 27.45 14.59
C VAL A 233 -2.22 27.13 14.87
N GLU A 234 -1.73 27.43 16.07
CA GLU A 234 -0.41 27.08 16.57
C GLU A 234 -0.21 25.56 16.63
N ALA A 235 -1.21 24.84 17.14
CA ALA A 235 -1.17 23.39 17.24
C ALA A 235 -1.18 22.74 15.86
N LEU A 236 -2.01 23.26 14.95
CA LEU A 236 -2.05 22.81 13.57
C LEU A 236 -0.72 23.08 12.84
N CYS A 237 -0.13 24.28 13.00
CA CYS A 237 1.19 24.62 12.47
C CYS A 237 2.29 23.66 12.96
N HIS A 238 2.33 23.37 14.26
CA HIS A 238 3.30 22.42 14.82
C HIS A 238 3.11 21.00 14.31
N HIS A 239 1.86 20.53 14.22
CA HIS A 239 1.57 19.20 13.72
C HIS A 239 1.97 19.05 12.25
N LEU A 240 1.67 20.04 11.42
CA LEU A 240 2.10 20.07 10.02
C LEU A 240 3.62 20.12 9.89
N ALA A 241 4.32 20.93 10.70
CA ALA A 241 5.79 20.98 10.68
C ALA A 241 6.40 19.61 11.04
N ARG A 242 5.88 18.93 12.06
CA ARG A 242 6.26 17.56 12.41
C ARG A 242 6.01 16.59 11.26
N PHE A 243 4.80 16.60 10.71
CA PHE A 243 4.41 15.74 9.60
C PHE A 243 5.34 15.89 8.39
N LEU A 244 5.70 17.14 8.04
CA LEU A 244 6.61 17.42 6.93
C LEU A 244 8.04 16.92 7.21
N LEU A 245 8.56 17.12 8.42
CA LEU A 245 9.90 16.65 8.79
C LEU A 245 9.99 15.12 8.87
N GLU A 246 8.95 14.44 9.39
CA GLU A 246 8.91 12.99 9.55
C GLU A 246 8.60 12.23 8.25
N ARG A 247 7.63 12.71 7.45
CA ARG A 247 7.12 11.96 6.29
C ARG A 247 7.73 12.41 4.98
N ILE A 248 8.04 13.70 4.84
CA ILE A 248 8.59 14.28 3.60
C ILE A 248 10.13 14.35 3.63
N HIS A 249 10.76 14.15 4.80
CA HIS A 249 12.21 14.07 4.97
C HIS A 249 12.95 15.33 4.44
N VAL A 250 12.42 16.51 4.76
CA VAL A 250 13.09 17.80 4.52
C VAL A 250 14.00 18.13 5.71
N HIS A 251 15.12 18.82 5.50
CA HIS A 251 16.01 19.14 6.64
C HIS A 251 15.46 20.31 7.48
N LYS A 252 14.68 21.18 6.85
CA LYS A 252 14.01 22.36 7.43
C LYS A 252 12.68 22.59 6.72
N CYS A 253 11.69 23.10 7.44
CA CYS A 253 10.43 23.54 6.86
C CYS A 253 9.92 24.81 7.57
N THR A 254 9.19 25.63 6.82
CA THR A 254 8.42 26.74 7.35
C THR A 254 6.95 26.53 7.00
N VAL A 255 6.09 26.52 8.01
CA VAL A 255 4.64 26.35 7.87
C VAL A 255 3.97 27.61 8.40
N GLN A 256 3.09 28.19 7.60
CA GLN A 256 2.21 29.26 8.03
C GLN A 256 0.76 28.86 7.81
N VAL A 257 -0.04 28.90 8.86
CA VAL A 257 -1.49 28.68 8.78
C VAL A 257 -2.17 29.99 9.15
N SER A 258 -3.08 30.44 8.29
CA SER A 258 -3.90 31.61 8.54
C SER A 258 -5.38 31.30 8.39
N LYS A 259 -6.19 31.95 9.23
CA LYS A 259 -7.64 31.90 9.20
C LYS A 259 -8.13 33.20 8.54
N PRO A 260 -8.60 33.15 7.27
CA PRO A 260 -9.17 34.32 6.62
C PRO A 260 -10.40 34.80 7.41
N SER A 261 -10.56 36.13 7.51
CA SER A 261 -11.71 36.76 8.18
C SER A 261 -11.91 36.38 9.66
N ALA A 262 -10.89 35.84 10.34
CA ALA A 262 -10.96 35.53 11.78
C ALA A 262 -11.17 36.78 12.64
N LEU A 263 -10.74 37.95 12.17
CA LEU A 263 -10.90 39.24 12.83
C LEU A 263 -11.50 40.23 11.84
N VAL A 264 -12.52 40.98 12.28
CA VAL A 264 -13.35 41.87 11.44
C VAL A 264 -12.53 42.90 10.65
N PHE A 265 -11.39 43.36 11.19
CA PHE A 265 -10.56 44.40 10.58
C PHE A 265 -9.23 43.88 10.00
N ALA A 266 -9.00 42.57 9.99
CA ALA A 266 -7.77 41.99 9.44
C ALA A 266 -8.07 41.09 8.23
N LYS A 267 -7.29 41.24 7.17
CA LYS A 267 -7.39 40.37 5.98
C LYS A 267 -7.23 38.89 6.35
N THR A 268 -6.29 38.59 7.24
CA THR A 268 -6.00 37.24 7.75
C THR A 268 -5.33 37.33 9.11
N ALA A 269 -5.65 36.44 10.05
CA ALA A 269 -4.85 36.20 11.25
C ALA A 269 -4.18 34.83 11.14
N GLY A 270 -2.91 34.67 11.53
CA GLY A 270 -2.22 33.39 11.35
C GLY A 270 -0.89 33.30 12.06
N VAL A 271 -0.37 32.09 12.12
CA VAL A 271 0.87 31.73 12.81
C VAL A 271 1.85 31.14 11.82
N LYS A 272 3.11 31.56 11.89
CA LYS A 272 4.22 31.04 11.08
C LYS A 272 5.26 30.39 11.99
N VAL A 273 5.59 29.13 11.71
CA VAL A 273 6.62 28.36 12.43
C VAL A 273 7.69 27.88 11.46
N THR A 274 8.95 27.93 11.87
CA THR A 274 10.07 27.31 11.15
C THR A 274 10.70 26.26 12.04
N ARG A 275 10.80 25.02 11.56
CA ARG A 275 11.33 23.87 12.30
C ARG A 275 12.34 23.10 11.45
N ASP A 276 13.30 22.49 12.11
CA ASP A 276 14.35 21.67 11.50
C ASP A 276 14.41 20.28 12.15
N GLN A 277 15.30 19.44 11.64
CA GLN A 277 15.51 18.09 12.17
C GLN A 277 16.03 18.08 13.62
N VAL A 278 16.69 19.15 14.09
CA VAL A 278 17.14 19.27 15.48
C VAL A 278 15.94 19.42 16.42
N TRP A 279 14.99 20.28 16.04
CA TRP A 279 13.73 20.44 16.76
C TRP A 279 12.90 19.15 16.81
N LEU A 280 12.83 18.41 15.69
CA LEU A 280 12.11 17.13 15.67
C LEU A 280 12.76 16.12 16.63
N ALA A 281 14.09 16.02 16.62
CA ALA A 281 14.82 15.14 17.52
C ALA A 281 14.63 15.52 19.00
N SER A 282 14.57 16.81 19.35
CA SER A 282 14.25 17.23 20.73
C SER A 282 12.82 16.86 21.13
N LEU A 283 11.84 17.07 20.24
CA LEU A 283 10.44 16.73 20.50
C LEU A 283 10.25 15.23 20.77
N LEU A 284 10.85 14.37 19.93
CA LEU A 284 10.76 12.91 20.09
C LEU A 284 11.43 12.43 21.39
N ARG A 285 12.52 13.07 21.81
CA ARG A 285 13.17 12.79 23.11
C ARG A 285 12.30 13.20 24.29
N GLU A 286 11.64 14.36 24.22
CA GLU A 286 10.70 14.79 25.25
C GLU A 286 9.48 13.87 25.34
N GLU A 287 8.96 13.38 24.20
CA GLU A 287 7.84 12.43 24.16
C GLU A 287 8.21 11.07 24.76
N MET A 288 9.42 10.57 24.50
CA MET A 288 9.94 9.36 25.15
C MET A 288 10.08 9.51 26.67
N ASN A 289 10.32 10.73 27.16
CA ASN A 289 10.48 11.03 28.59
C ASN A 289 9.16 11.39 29.29
N ARG A 290 8.05 11.55 28.55
CA ARG A 290 6.71 11.77 29.14
C ARG A 290 6.06 10.41 29.42
N THR A 291 6.06 10.02 30.68
CA THR A 291 5.31 8.86 31.17
C THR A 291 3.81 9.04 30.85
N PRO A 292 3.11 8.04 30.28
CA PRO A 292 1.64 8.09 30.15
C PRO A 292 0.99 8.09 31.55
N PRO A 293 -0.23 8.64 31.73
CA PRO A 293 -0.93 8.52 32.99
C PRO A 293 -1.12 7.04 33.33
N LEU A 294 -0.67 6.67 34.53
CA LEU A 294 -0.85 5.36 35.13
C LEU A 294 -2.35 5.07 35.24
N ILE A 295 -2.84 4.12 34.45
CA ILE A 295 -3.98 3.30 34.86
C ILE A 295 -3.36 2.18 35.70
N GLU A 296 -3.35 2.36 37.02
CA GLU A 296 -3.01 1.28 37.94
C GLU A 296 -4.08 0.17 37.84
N PRO A 297 -3.67 -1.10 37.69
CA PRO A 297 -4.55 -2.20 37.95
C PRO A 297 -4.78 -2.27 39.46
N VAL A 298 -6.04 -2.17 39.88
CA VAL A 298 -6.46 -2.54 41.23
C VAL A 298 -6.20 -4.04 41.41
N LEU A 299 -5.07 -4.38 42.01
CA LEU A 299 -4.85 -5.67 42.66
C LEU A 299 -4.29 -5.38 44.05
N GLY A 300 -5.02 -5.89 45.04
CA GLY A 300 -4.86 -5.58 46.45
C GLY A 300 -3.47 -5.84 47.01
N SER A 301 -3.14 -5.03 48.01
CA SER A 301 -2.07 -5.21 48.97
C SER A 301 -2.03 -6.63 49.53
N GLY A 302 -0.84 -7.25 49.50
CA GLY A 302 -0.60 -8.54 50.16
C GLY A 302 0.86 -8.96 50.04
N GLU A 303 1.68 -8.40 50.93
CA GLU A 303 2.81 -9.01 51.65
C GLU A 303 3.98 -9.69 50.91
N THR A 304 5.14 -9.38 51.46
CA THR A 304 6.48 -9.91 51.23
C THR A 304 6.56 -11.42 51.40
N ASP A 305 7.22 -12.14 50.48
CA ASP A 305 8.08 -13.25 50.90
C ASP A 305 9.13 -13.65 49.84
N ASN A 306 10.29 -14.06 50.36
CA ASN A 306 11.45 -14.54 49.62
C ASN A 306 11.19 -15.90 48.97
N ASP A 307 11.41 -16.04 47.65
CA ASP A 307 11.54 -17.34 46.99
C ASP A 307 12.82 -17.41 46.13
N PRO A 308 13.79 -18.29 46.45
CA PRO A 308 15.05 -18.42 45.73
C PRO A 308 14.98 -19.30 44.45
N PHE A 309 13.80 -19.61 43.91
CA PHE A 309 13.64 -20.41 42.69
C PHE A 309 12.95 -19.65 41.54
N LEU A 310 13.71 -18.78 40.85
CA LEU A 310 13.41 -18.41 39.47
C LEU A 310 14.66 -18.62 38.59
N PRO A 311 14.72 -19.70 37.78
CA PRO A 311 15.81 -19.88 36.85
C PRO A 311 15.73 -18.84 35.72
N SER A 312 16.85 -18.14 35.55
CA SER A 312 17.23 -17.29 34.44
C SER A 312 17.18 -18.05 33.09
N ARG A 313 15.98 -18.21 32.52
CA ARG A 313 15.77 -18.75 31.15
C ARG A 313 14.62 -18.09 30.38
N LEU A 314 14.54 -16.76 30.44
CA LEU A 314 13.67 -15.96 29.55
C LEU A 314 14.44 -14.91 28.73
N SER A 315 15.73 -15.17 28.45
CA SER A 315 16.57 -14.33 27.58
C SER A 315 16.91 -14.97 26.22
N THR A 316 16.27 -16.07 25.82
CA THR A 316 16.56 -16.77 24.56
C THR A 316 15.34 -17.12 23.70
N ILE A 317 14.25 -16.35 23.81
CA ILE A 317 13.18 -16.39 22.81
C ILE A 317 13.46 -15.29 21.77
N PRO A 318 13.80 -15.62 20.51
CA PRO A 318 13.89 -14.61 19.46
C PRO A 318 12.51 -13.97 19.28
N ARG A 319 12.42 -12.64 19.43
CA ARG A 319 11.25 -11.90 18.94
C ARG A 319 11.07 -12.26 17.45
N PRO A 320 9.86 -12.66 17.00
CA PRO A 320 9.64 -12.91 15.59
C PRO A 320 9.96 -11.63 14.80
N LEU A 321 10.91 -11.74 13.88
CA LEU A 321 11.39 -10.63 13.07
C LEU A 321 10.23 -10.07 12.23
N LEU A 322 9.89 -8.80 12.50
CA LEU A 322 9.12 -7.94 11.61
C LEU A 322 9.88 -7.83 10.29
N THR A 323 9.54 -8.67 9.30
CA THR A 323 10.30 -8.83 8.04
C THR A 323 11.78 -9.19 8.27
N PRO A 324 12.43 -10.02 7.45
CA PRO A 324 13.88 -10.07 7.50
C PRO A 324 14.38 -8.63 7.29
N PRO A 325 15.35 -8.12 8.09
CA PRO A 325 15.95 -6.84 7.81
C PRO A 325 16.46 -6.91 6.38
N VAL A 326 15.79 -6.19 5.47
CA VAL A 326 16.20 -6.12 4.08
C VAL A 326 17.61 -5.56 4.14
N ASP A 327 18.60 -6.39 3.80
CA ASP A 327 19.97 -5.92 3.71
C ASP A 327 19.93 -4.68 2.80
N PRO A 328 20.31 -3.50 3.30
CA PRO A 328 20.26 -2.29 2.50
C PRO A 328 21.10 -2.45 1.23
N SER A 329 21.95 -3.48 1.09
CA SER A 329 22.64 -3.88 -0.14
C SER A 329 21.75 -4.33 -1.31
N PHE A 330 20.49 -4.71 -1.09
CA PHE A 330 19.68 -5.37 -2.11
C PHE A 330 18.89 -4.39 -3.00
N ASN A 331 18.73 -4.76 -4.26
CA ASN A 331 17.84 -4.09 -5.20
C ASN A 331 16.40 -4.59 -5.00
N LEU A 332 15.43 -3.78 -5.42
CA LEU A 332 14.00 -4.10 -5.37
C LEU A 332 13.47 -4.32 -6.79
N ALA A 333 12.79 -5.43 -7.04
CA ALA A 333 12.14 -5.69 -8.32
C ALA A 333 10.69 -6.13 -8.13
N TYR A 334 9.85 -5.80 -9.11
CA TYR A 334 8.48 -6.28 -9.24
C TYR A 334 8.40 -7.15 -10.48
N LEU A 335 7.94 -8.39 -10.31
CA LEU A 335 7.83 -9.37 -11.38
C LEU A 335 6.37 -9.67 -11.68
N ALA A 336 6.03 -9.88 -12.95
CA ALA A 336 4.79 -10.52 -13.37
C ALA A 336 4.99 -12.03 -13.46
N LEU A 337 3.96 -12.78 -13.07
CA LEU A 337 3.88 -14.23 -13.16
C LEU A 337 2.66 -14.58 -14.00
N GLY A 338 2.81 -15.37 -15.06
CA GLY A 338 1.71 -15.78 -15.94
C GLY A 338 1.79 -17.25 -16.33
N THR A 339 0.66 -17.96 -16.35
CA THR A 339 0.61 -19.37 -16.76
C THR A 339 -0.76 -19.75 -17.29
N ASN A 340 -0.82 -20.61 -18.32
CA ASN A 340 -2.07 -21.11 -18.87
C ASN A 340 -2.06 -22.60 -19.24
N LEU A 341 -1.03 -23.36 -18.85
CA LEU A 341 -0.93 -24.80 -19.10
C LEU A 341 -0.83 -25.58 -17.79
N GLY A 342 -1.45 -26.77 -17.75
CA GLY A 342 -1.38 -27.69 -16.61
C GLY A 342 -1.98 -27.13 -15.31
N ASP A 343 -1.42 -27.54 -14.17
CA ASP A 343 -1.78 -26.97 -12.87
C ASP A 343 -1.13 -25.59 -12.71
N ARG A 344 -1.90 -24.57 -13.11
CA ARG A 344 -1.50 -23.16 -13.13
C ARG A 344 -1.05 -22.66 -11.74
N ALA A 345 -1.75 -23.02 -10.67
CA ALA A 345 -1.38 -22.57 -9.32
C ALA A 345 -0.08 -23.23 -8.85
N ALA A 346 0.04 -24.54 -9.05
CA ALA A 346 1.26 -25.28 -8.73
C ALA A 346 2.46 -24.79 -9.53
N ASN A 347 2.27 -24.40 -10.79
CA ASN A 347 3.32 -23.79 -11.61
C ASN A 347 3.84 -22.48 -11.00
N ILE A 348 2.95 -21.58 -10.57
CA ILE A 348 3.36 -20.33 -9.90
C ILE A 348 4.14 -20.63 -8.63
N HIS A 349 3.64 -21.54 -7.77
CA HIS A 349 4.35 -21.91 -6.52
C HIS A 349 5.72 -22.52 -6.81
N ARG A 350 5.83 -23.38 -7.83
CA ARG A 350 7.10 -23.98 -8.23
C ARG A 350 8.07 -22.93 -8.76
N ALA A 351 7.62 -21.99 -9.57
CA ALA A 351 8.45 -20.91 -10.09
C ALA A 351 9.01 -20.04 -8.96
N LEU A 352 8.16 -19.66 -7.99
CA LEU A 352 8.59 -18.89 -6.83
C LEU A 352 9.56 -19.65 -5.93
N ARG A 353 9.37 -20.96 -5.76
CA ARG A 353 10.32 -21.81 -5.03
C ARG A 353 11.67 -21.86 -5.74
N LEU A 354 11.68 -22.11 -7.05
CA LEU A 354 12.92 -22.14 -7.85
C LEU A 354 13.67 -20.81 -7.77
N LEU A 355 12.95 -19.69 -7.76
CA LEU A 355 13.52 -18.36 -7.62
C LEU A 355 14.16 -18.12 -6.24
N THR A 356 13.48 -18.48 -5.14
CA THR A 356 13.97 -18.25 -3.78
C THR A 356 15.06 -19.22 -3.36
N THR A 357 15.05 -20.45 -3.89
CA THR A 357 16.09 -21.46 -3.63
C THR A 357 17.22 -21.44 -4.67
N HIS A 358 17.20 -20.50 -5.62
CA HIS A 358 18.22 -20.46 -6.67
C HIS A 358 19.62 -20.26 -6.07
N PRO A 359 20.62 -21.09 -6.42
CA PRO A 359 21.92 -21.08 -5.75
C PRO A 359 22.63 -19.72 -5.76
N THR A 360 22.45 -18.96 -6.84
CA THR A 360 23.13 -17.68 -7.07
C THR A 360 22.23 -16.46 -6.94
N ALA A 361 20.90 -16.61 -7.04
CA ALA A 361 20.01 -15.45 -7.14
C ALA A 361 19.74 -14.79 -5.79
N ARG A 362 19.84 -15.56 -4.69
CA ARG A 362 19.66 -15.11 -3.30
C ARG A 362 18.44 -14.19 -3.15
N VAL A 363 17.33 -14.55 -3.81
CA VAL A 363 16.13 -13.73 -3.85
C VAL A 363 15.35 -13.86 -2.54
N ILE A 364 14.95 -12.72 -1.97
CA ILE A 364 14.05 -12.67 -0.82
C ILE A 364 12.67 -12.26 -1.32
N MET A 365 11.67 -13.11 -1.12
CA MET A 365 10.28 -12.79 -1.41
C MET A 365 9.76 -11.79 -0.38
N ALA A 366 9.32 -10.61 -0.83
CA ALA A 366 8.86 -9.54 0.05
C ALA A 366 7.33 -9.49 0.15
N ASP A 367 6.62 -9.66 -0.97
CA ASP A 367 5.16 -9.66 -1.02
C ASP A 367 4.66 -10.32 -2.31
N THR A 368 3.40 -10.74 -2.33
CA THR A 368 2.71 -11.30 -3.48
C THR A 368 1.36 -10.61 -3.66
N SER A 369 0.92 -10.44 -4.91
CA SER A 369 -0.44 -9.97 -5.21
C SER A 369 -1.47 -11.07 -4.95
N PHE A 370 -2.74 -10.79 -5.24
CA PHE A 370 -3.71 -11.86 -5.46
C PHE A 370 -3.49 -12.54 -6.82
N LEU A 371 -4.16 -13.67 -7.03
CA LEU A 371 -4.22 -14.32 -8.34
C LEU A 371 -5.43 -13.81 -9.13
N TYR A 372 -5.27 -13.69 -10.44
CA TYR A 372 -6.30 -13.21 -11.35
C TYR A 372 -6.40 -14.13 -12.56
N GLU A 373 -7.61 -14.59 -12.87
CA GLU A 373 -7.87 -15.37 -14.08
C GLU A 373 -8.35 -14.45 -15.21
N THR A 374 -7.74 -14.57 -16.39
CA THR A 374 -8.03 -13.70 -17.53
C THR A 374 -8.10 -14.46 -18.84
N PRO A 375 -8.99 -14.08 -19.77
CA PRO A 375 -8.94 -14.61 -21.12
C PRO A 375 -7.62 -14.25 -21.80
N PRO A 376 -7.16 -15.04 -22.78
CA PRO A 376 -5.98 -14.71 -23.57
C PRO A 376 -6.16 -13.42 -24.37
N MET A 377 -5.14 -12.54 -24.37
CA MET A 377 -5.24 -11.22 -25.02
C MET A 377 -4.97 -11.21 -26.54
N TYR A 378 -4.06 -12.07 -27.03
CA TYR A 378 -3.60 -11.99 -28.44
C TYR A 378 -3.96 -13.23 -29.25
N VAL A 379 -3.51 -14.40 -28.80
CA VAL A 379 -3.93 -15.69 -29.36
C VAL A 379 -5.12 -16.14 -28.53
N THR A 380 -6.34 -16.05 -29.05
CA THR A 380 -7.57 -16.30 -28.28
C THR A 380 -7.94 -17.79 -28.21
N ASP A 381 -7.46 -18.60 -29.16
CA ASP A 381 -7.61 -20.06 -29.15
C ASP A 381 -6.56 -20.72 -28.23
N GLN A 382 -6.67 -20.45 -26.93
CA GLN A 382 -5.86 -21.08 -25.88
C GLN A 382 -6.55 -21.00 -24.52
N PRO A 383 -6.10 -21.78 -23.51
CA PRO A 383 -6.68 -21.70 -22.16
C PRO A 383 -6.45 -20.34 -21.49
N ALA A 384 -7.33 -19.99 -20.55
CA ALA A 384 -7.24 -18.77 -19.74
C ALA A 384 -5.96 -18.72 -18.90
N PHE A 385 -5.41 -17.52 -18.77
CA PHE A 385 -4.21 -17.26 -17.96
C PHE A 385 -4.56 -17.05 -16.50
N LEU A 386 -3.72 -17.60 -15.63
CA LEU A 386 -3.62 -17.21 -14.23
C LEU A 386 -2.44 -16.24 -14.11
N ASN A 387 -2.69 -15.03 -13.61
CA ASN A 387 -1.72 -13.95 -13.49
C ASN A 387 -1.53 -13.52 -12.04
N ALA A 388 -0.30 -13.15 -11.71
CA ALA A 388 0.07 -12.57 -10.43
C ALA A 388 1.22 -11.57 -10.60
N ALA A 389 1.55 -10.86 -9.53
CA ALA A 389 2.80 -10.14 -9.39
C ALA A 389 3.46 -10.46 -8.04
N CYS A 390 4.78 -10.39 -8.00
CA CYS A 390 5.53 -10.52 -6.76
C CYS A 390 6.56 -9.41 -6.60
N LYS A 391 6.76 -8.99 -5.35
CA LYS A 391 7.78 -8.03 -4.94
C LYS A 391 8.95 -8.80 -4.36
N ILE A 392 10.15 -8.56 -4.87
CA ILE A 392 11.35 -9.28 -4.44
C ILE A 392 12.50 -8.33 -4.13
N TYR A 393 13.37 -8.77 -3.22
CA TYR A 393 14.70 -8.19 -3.05
C TYR A 393 15.75 -9.13 -3.65
N THR A 394 16.70 -8.57 -4.38
CA THR A 394 17.76 -9.35 -5.04
C THR A 394 19.09 -8.56 -5.09
N PRO A 395 20.24 -9.23 -4.94
CA PRO A 395 21.55 -8.61 -5.15
C PRO A 395 21.93 -8.53 -6.64
N LEU A 396 21.20 -9.20 -7.53
CA LEU A 396 21.52 -9.25 -8.96
C LEU A 396 21.28 -7.90 -9.63
N ALA A 397 21.88 -7.67 -10.79
CA ALA A 397 21.52 -6.57 -11.70
C ALA A 397 20.35 -6.99 -12.62
N PRO A 398 19.62 -6.06 -13.27
CA PRO A 398 18.43 -6.39 -14.07
C PRO A 398 18.63 -7.47 -15.14
N LEU A 399 19.74 -7.43 -15.88
CA LEU A 399 20.03 -8.43 -16.92
C LEU A 399 20.37 -9.80 -16.32
N ALA A 400 21.12 -9.83 -15.21
CA ALA A 400 21.43 -11.09 -14.51
C ALA A 400 20.17 -11.70 -13.86
N LEU A 401 19.25 -10.86 -13.37
CA LEU A 401 17.95 -11.32 -12.90
C LEU A 401 17.14 -11.92 -14.06
N LEU A 402 17.11 -11.25 -15.22
CA LEU A 402 16.44 -11.76 -16.41
C LEU A 402 16.99 -13.14 -16.82
N ASP A 403 18.30 -13.34 -16.80
CA ASP A 403 18.93 -14.63 -17.11
C ASP A 403 18.42 -15.74 -16.18
N VAL A 404 18.35 -15.49 -14.87
CA VAL A 404 17.80 -16.43 -13.89
C VAL A 404 16.32 -16.73 -14.16
N LEU A 405 15.52 -15.71 -14.49
CA LEU A 405 14.10 -15.92 -14.82
C LEU A 405 13.93 -16.80 -16.05
N LYS A 406 14.76 -16.60 -17.09
CA LYS A 406 14.74 -17.43 -18.30
C LYS A 406 15.25 -18.85 -18.06
N GLU A 407 16.23 -19.04 -17.17
CA GLU A 407 16.65 -20.37 -16.72
C GLU A 407 15.48 -21.14 -16.05
N ILE A 408 14.75 -20.47 -15.15
CA ILE A 408 13.58 -21.07 -14.46
C ILE A 408 12.48 -21.42 -15.47
N GLU A 409 12.18 -20.53 -16.42
CA GLU A 409 11.20 -20.80 -17.48
C GLU A 409 11.57 -22.04 -18.31
N ALA A 410 12.84 -22.15 -18.72
CA ALA A 410 13.34 -23.31 -19.46
C ALA A 410 13.25 -24.60 -18.63
N GLN A 411 13.65 -24.55 -17.35
CA GLN A 411 13.56 -25.68 -16.43
C GLN A 411 12.10 -26.16 -16.22
N MET A 412 11.14 -25.26 -16.34
CA MET A 412 9.70 -25.56 -16.28
C MET A 412 9.09 -25.99 -17.62
N GLY A 413 9.91 -26.14 -18.67
CA GLY A 413 9.49 -26.66 -19.97
C GLY A 413 9.02 -25.61 -20.97
N ARG A 414 9.33 -24.32 -20.77
CA ARG A 414 9.10 -23.29 -21.79
C ARG A 414 10.15 -23.39 -22.89
N ASP A 415 9.70 -23.46 -24.14
CA ASP A 415 10.59 -23.36 -25.30
C ASP A 415 11.03 -21.89 -25.53
N LEU A 416 12.33 -21.65 -25.38
CA LEU A 416 12.98 -20.35 -25.59
C LEU A 416 13.72 -20.27 -26.94
N SER A 417 13.66 -21.30 -27.78
CA SER A 417 14.45 -21.41 -29.03
C SER A 417 13.96 -20.50 -30.17
N GLY A 418 12.92 -19.69 -29.94
CA GLY A 418 12.31 -18.82 -30.95
C GLY A 418 11.35 -19.53 -31.92
N ASN A 419 11.26 -20.87 -31.85
CA ASN A 419 10.34 -21.68 -32.66
C ASN A 419 8.92 -21.72 -32.07
N ALA A 420 8.77 -21.42 -30.78
CA ALA A 420 7.46 -21.35 -30.12
C ALA A 420 6.62 -20.18 -30.65
N LEU A 421 5.30 -20.41 -30.77
CA LEU A 421 4.34 -19.38 -31.17
C LEU A 421 4.44 -18.16 -30.23
N ARG A 422 4.73 -16.98 -30.79
CA ARG A 422 4.76 -15.72 -30.03
C ARG A 422 3.40 -15.50 -29.33
N ASN A 423 3.41 -15.33 -28.00
CA ASN A 423 2.23 -15.24 -27.14
C ASN A 423 1.36 -16.51 -27.04
N GLY A 424 1.90 -17.67 -27.42
CA GLY A 424 1.21 -18.96 -27.31
C GLY A 424 1.16 -19.53 -25.88
N PRO A 425 0.58 -20.73 -25.72
CA PRO A 425 0.42 -21.39 -24.42
C PRO A 425 1.76 -21.70 -23.77
N ARG A 426 1.85 -21.53 -22.45
CA ARG A 426 3.10 -21.72 -21.69
C ARG A 426 2.88 -22.17 -20.25
N PRO A 427 3.79 -23.01 -19.71
CA PRO A 427 3.72 -23.46 -18.32
C PRO A 427 3.98 -22.32 -17.33
N ILE A 428 4.86 -21.37 -17.66
CA ILE A 428 5.14 -20.18 -16.86
C ILE A 428 5.75 -19.05 -17.72
N ASP A 429 5.52 -17.81 -17.31
CA ASP A 429 6.05 -16.57 -17.87
C ASP A 429 6.43 -15.65 -16.73
N LEU A 430 7.70 -15.20 -16.73
CA LEU A 430 8.30 -14.38 -15.69
C LEU A 430 8.91 -13.13 -16.34
N ASP A 431 8.29 -11.99 -16.08
CA ASP A 431 8.71 -10.70 -16.64
C ASP A 431 9.08 -9.71 -15.54
N ILE A 432 10.18 -8.97 -15.72
CA ILE A 432 10.54 -7.86 -14.84
C ILE A 432 9.68 -6.64 -15.25
N LEU A 433 8.78 -6.23 -14.37
CA LEU A 433 7.92 -5.05 -14.59
C LEU A 433 8.65 -3.76 -14.24
N MET A 434 9.21 -3.74 -13.05
CA MET A 434 9.81 -2.57 -12.42
C MET A 434 11.02 -3.00 -11.57
N TYR A 435 11.95 -2.08 -11.39
CA TYR A 435 13.26 -2.33 -10.81
C TYR A 435 13.84 -1.05 -10.21
N PHE A 436 14.34 -1.15 -8.98
CA PHE A 436 14.91 -0.04 -8.21
C PHE A 436 16.24 -0.49 -7.64
N THR A 437 17.30 0.28 -7.89
CA THR A 437 18.59 0.01 -7.26
C THR A 437 18.55 0.32 -5.77
N LYS A 438 19.46 -0.30 -5.02
CA LYS A 438 19.72 0.01 -3.61
C LYS A 438 19.65 1.53 -3.33
N GLY A 439 18.83 1.91 -2.35
CA GLY A 439 18.73 3.29 -1.86
C GLY A 439 18.12 4.28 -2.86
N ALA A 440 17.76 3.84 -4.07
CA ALA A 440 17.13 4.68 -5.06
C ALA A 440 15.62 4.75 -4.82
N THR A 441 15.09 5.95 -4.93
CA THR A 441 13.63 6.22 -4.95
C THR A 441 13.06 6.19 -6.38
N HIS A 442 13.94 6.01 -7.38
CA HIS A 442 13.62 6.09 -8.79
C HIS A 442 13.75 4.71 -9.46
N GLN A 443 12.83 4.47 -10.39
CA GLN A 443 12.81 3.30 -11.26
C GLN A 443 14.01 3.34 -12.22
N VAL A 444 14.69 2.22 -12.39
CA VAL A 444 15.73 2.04 -13.42
C VAL A 444 15.08 2.01 -14.80
N GLU A 445 15.64 2.79 -15.72
CA GLU A 445 15.25 2.80 -17.12
C GLU A 445 16.33 2.09 -17.94
N ILE A 446 15.93 1.05 -18.67
CA ILE A 446 16.78 0.32 -19.61
C ILE A 446 16.05 0.28 -20.93
N SER A 447 16.75 0.58 -22.02
CA SER A 447 16.28 0.33 -23.37
C SER A 447 17.40 -0.42 -24.09
N SER A 448 17.17 -1.72 -24.32
CA SER A 448 18.10 -2.62 -24.99
C SER A 448 17.34 -3.70 -25.73
N ASP A 449 17.99 -4.38 -26.68
CA ASP A 449 17.36 -5.47 -27.44
C ASP A 449 16.91 -6.65 -26.58
N ARG A 450 17.48 -6.80 -25.37
CA ARG A 450 17.20 -7.89 -24.44
C ARG A 450 16.17 -7.54 -23.37
N LEU A 451 16.13 -6.29 -22.93
CA LEU A 451 15.34 -5.84 -21.78
C LEU A 451 14.96 -4.37 -21.93
N GLU A 452 13.68 -4.10 -21.69
CA GLU A 452 13.11 -2.75 -21.61
C GLU A 452 12.48 -2.56 -20.23
N LEU A 453 12.94 -1.55 -19.49
CA LEU A 453 12.45 -1.21 -18.15
C LEU A 453 12.02 0.26 -18.08
N PRO A 454 10.86 0.58 -17.43
CA PRO A 454 9.84 -0.36 -16.99
C PRO A 454 9.25 -1.14 -18.18
N HIS A 455 8.60 -2.28 -17.93
CA HIS A 455 8.10 -3.13 -19.00
C HIS A 455 7.17 -2.35 -19.94
N GLN A 456 7.55 -2.23 -21.21
CA GLN A 456 6.95 -1.34 -22.21
C GLN A 456 5.42 -1.36 -22.24
N ARG A 457 4.82 -2.55 -22.17
CA ARG A 457 3.37 -2.76 -22.34
C ARG A 457 2.59 -2.85 -21.04
N MET A 458 3.21 -2.57 -19.88
CA MET A 458 2.51 -2.71 -18.61
C MET A 458 1.32 -1.75 -18.50
N GLY A 459 1.42 -0.54 -19.07
CA GLY A 459 0.34 0.46 -19.06
C GLY A 459 -0.91 0.08 -19.86
N GLU A 460 -0.82 -0.94 -20.73
CA GLU A 460 -1.92 -1.39 -21.61
C GLU A 460 -2.60 -2.66 -21.09
N ARG A 461 -2.02 -3.32 -20.08
CA ARG A 461 -2.41 -4.67 -19.66
C ARG A 461 -3.01 -4.64 -18.27
N GLU A 462 -4.33 -4.76 -18.20
CA GLU A 462 -5.02 -4.79 -16.90
C GLU A 462 -4.59 -6.01 -16.06
N PHE A 463 -4.37 -7.16 -16.70
CA PHE A 463 -3.85 -8.36 -16.05
C PHE A 463 -2.42 -8.23 -15.49
N VAL A 464 -1.72 -7.13 -15.81
CA VAL A 464 -0.43 -6.76 -15.20
C VAL A 464 -0.64 -5.69 -14.13
N LEU A 465 -1.38 -4.62 -14.44
CA LEU A 465 -1.57 -3.49 -13.52
C LEU A 465 -2.39 -3.88 -12.29
N ARG A 466 -3.38 -4.77 -12.43
CA ARG A 466 -4.26 -5.16 -11.33
C ARG A 466 -3.52 -5.98 -10.26
N PRO A 467 -2.76 -7.05 -10.57
CA PRO A 467 -1.88 -7.68 -9.60
C PRO A 467 -0.79 -6.74 -9.06
N LEU A 468 -0.21 -5.89 -9.91
CA LEU A 468 0.82 -4.95 -9.46
C LEU A 468 0.27 -3.93 -8.46
N ALA A 469 -0.98 -3.48 -8.63
CA ALA A 469 -1.62 -2.54 -7.72
C ALA A 469 -1.81 -3.13 -6.31
N ASP A 470 -1.99 -4.45 -6.16
CA ASP A 470 -2.11 -5.10 -4.84
C ASP A 470 -0.84 -4.92 -3.98
N ILE A 471 0.33 -4.78 -4.60
CA ILE A 471 1.64 -4.72 -3.91
C ILE A 471 2.42 -3.41 -4.14
N ALA A 472 1.98 -2.59 -5.10
CA ALA A 472 2.69 -1.40 -5.56
C ALA A 472 1.75 -0.26 -5.96
N ALA A 473 0.55 -0.18 -5.36
CA ALA A 473 -0.47 0.84 -5.60
C ALA A 473 0.08 2.27 -5.78
N ASP A 474 0.95 2.70 -4.86
CA ASP A 474 1.49 4.05 -4.76
C ASP A 474 2.78 4.29 -5.55
N VAL A 475 3.27 3.27 -6.27
CA VAL A 475 4.49 3.38 -7.08
C VAL A 475 4.16 4.14 -8.37
N ASP A 476 4.77 5.31 -8.58
CA ASP A 476 4.64 6.00 -9.87
C ASP A 476 5.41 5.31 -11.00
N HIS A 477 4.74 5.17 -12.15
CA HIS A 477 5.33 4.78 -13.42
C HIS A 477 6.17 5.94 -13.99
N PRO A 478 7.42 5.71 -14.42
CA PRO A 478 8.35 6.78 -14.76
C PRO A 478 7.97 7.59 -15.99
N THR A 479 7.32 6.99 -16.99
CA THR A 479 6.94 7.67 -18.24
C THR A 479 5.51 8.23 -18.23
N HIS A 480 4.58 7.56 -17.55
CA HIS A 480 3.19 8.01 -17.48
C HIS A 480 2.93 9.00 -16.34
N PHE A 481 3.87 9.14 -15.40
CA PHE A 481 3.78 10.06 -14.25
C PHE A 481 2.52 9.89 -13.39
N ARG A 482 2.06 8.63 -13.28
CA ARG A 482 0.88 8.22 -12.51
C ARG A 482 1.25 7.04 -11.61
N THR A 483 0.60 6.94 -10.47
CA THR A 483 0.69 5.74 -9.62
C THR A 483 0.09 4.54 -10.33
N ILE A 484 0.52 3.32 -9.99
CA ILE A 484 -0.05 2.09 -10.57
C ILE A 484 -1.57 2.05 -10.38
N SER A 485 -2.09 2.42 -9.21
CA SER A 485 -3.54 2.46 -8.97
C SER A 485 -4.27 3.44 -9.90
N LYS A 486 -3.66 4.60 -10.21
CA LYS A 486 -4.24 5.57 -11.16
C LYS A 486 -4.20 5.06 -12.59
N LEU A 487 -3.12 4.39 -12.99
CA LEU A 487 -3.02 3.76 -14.31
C LEU A 487 -4.08 2.67 -14.48
N LEU A 488 -4.24 1.82 -13.47
CA LEU A 488 -5.28 0.79 -13.45
C LEU A 488 -6.68 1.42 -13.58
N ALA A 489 -6.99 2.43 -12.78
CA ALA A 489 -8.31 3.09 -12.81
C ALA A 489 -8.65 3.66 -14.20
N LEU A 490 -7.68 4.29 -14.87
CA LEU A 490 -7.86 4.83 -16.22
C LEU A 490 -8.05 3.74 -17.26
N LEU A 491 -7.28 2.65 -17.15
CA LEU A 491 -7.39 1.53 -18.08
C LEU A 491 -8.76 0.85 -17.95
N VAL A 492 -9.22 0.61 -16.71
CA VAL A 492 -10.53 0.06 -16.42
C VAL A 492 -11.63 0.97 -16.96
N HIS A 493 -11.54 2.29 -16.70
CA HIS A 493 -12.51 3.25 -17.22
C HIS A 493 -12.53 3.29 -18.75
N LYS A 494 -11.36 3.19 -19.39
CA LYS A 494 -11.24 3.09 -20.85
C LYS A 494 -11.91 1.81 -21.38
N HIS A 495 -11.71 0.66 -20.74
CA HIS A 495 -12.36 -0.59 -21.12
C HIS A 495 -13.88 -0.50 -20.99
N GLN A 496 -14.37 -0.03 -19.84
CA GLN A 496 -15.81 0.16 -19.58
C GLN A 496 -16.47 1.12 -20.59
N SER A 497 -15.75 2.18 -20.99
CA SER A 497 -16.27 3.15 -21.96
C SER A 497 -16.24 2.64 -23.40
N ALA A 498 -15.31 1.72 -23.72
CA ALA A 498 -15.14 1.18 -25.07
C ALA A 498 -16.03 -0.05 -25.33
N ASP A 499 -16.31 -0.84 -24.30
CA ASP A 499 -17.09 -2.08 -24.38
C ASP A 499 -18.11 -2.14 -23.23
N PRO A 500 -19.40 -1.96 -23.51
CA PRO A 500 -20.48 -2.09 -22.52
C PRO A 500 -20.58 -3.49 -21.90
N THR A 501 -20.01 -4.51 -22.55
CA THR A 501 -19.99 -5.90 -22.08
C THR A 501 -18.73 -6.24 -21.27
N TYR A 502 -17.88 -5.24 -20.99
CA TYR A 502 -16.66 -5.40 -20.22
C TYR A 502 -16.96 -5.95 -18.82
N VAL A 503 -16.44 -7.16 -18.55
CA VAL A 503 -16.48 -7.77 -17.22
C VAL A 503 -15.13 -7.53 -16.52
N PRO A 504 -15.13 -6.95 -15.31
CA PRO A 504 -13.91 -6.77 -14.53
C PRO A 504 -13.18 -8.09 -14.28
N ILE A 505 -11.84 -8.05 -14.33
CA ILE A 505 -11.02 -9.21 -13.97
C ILE A 505 -11.19 -9.52 -12.47
N HIS A 506 -11.64 -10.73 -12.18
CA HIS A 506 -11.87 -11.20 -10.81
C HIS A 506 -10.61 -11.81 -10.19
N ARG A 507 -10.48 -11.62 -8.87
CA ARG A 507 -9.51 -12.36 -8.05
C ARG A 507 -9.97 -13.80 -7.88
N VAL A 508 -9.01 -14.70 -7.78
CA VAL A 508 -9.30 -16.13 -7.67
C VAL A 508 -8.53 -16.84 -6.56
N LEU A 509 -9.15 -17.88 -6.00
CA LEU A 509 -8.53 -18.84 -5.06
C LEU A 509 -8.51 -20.22 -5.70
N PRO A 510 -7.36 -20.67 -6.20
CA PRO A 510 -7.21 -22.05 -6.64
C PRO A 510 -7.12 -22.98 -5.44
N PHE A 511 -7.83 -24.10 -5.50
CA PHE A 511 -7.62 -25.22 -4.60
C PHE A 511 -6.64 -26.22 -5.25
N PRO A 512 -5.75 -26.83 -4.46
CA PRO A 512 -4.97 -27.97 -4.93
C PRO A 512 -5.86 -29.07 -5.49
N LEU A 513 -5.35 -29.78 -6.49
CA LEU A 513 -6.04 -30.93 -7.09
C LEU A 513 -6.31 -32.00 -6.01
N ALA A 514 -7.57 -32.40 -5.85
CA ALA A 514 -7.95 -33.50 -4.96
C ALA A 514 -7.39 -34.87 -5.42
N SER A 515 -7.05 -34.98 -6.69
CA SER A 515 -6.42 -36.14 -7.34
C SER A 515 -5.79 -35.67 -8.67
N PRO A 516 -4.73 -36.32 -9.19
CA PRO A 516 -4.15 -35.98 -10.49
C PRO A 516 -5.14 -35.98 -11.66
N ALA A 517 -6.24 -36.72 -11.55
CA ALA A 517 -7.30 -36.79 -12.56
C ALA A 517 -8.45 -35.79 -12.32
N ALA A 518 -8.46 -35.07 -11.19
CA ALA A 518 -9.52 -34.11 -10.87
C ALA A 518 -9.33 -32.81 -11.68
N PRO A 519 -10.41 -32.13 -12.10
CA PRO A 519 -10.28 -30.80 -12.67
C PRO A 519 -9.84 -29.80 -11.58
N PRO A 520 -9.01 -28.79 -11.92
CA PRO A 520 -8.65 -27.73 -10.99
C PRO A 520 -9.89 -26.96 -10.56
N THR A 521 -10.09 -26.83 -9.25
CA THR A 521 -11.18 -26.01 -8.69
C THR A 521 -10.63 -24.63 -8.39
N THR A 522 -11.19 -23.61 -9.04
CA THR A 522 -10.82 -22.21 -8.82
C THR A 522 -12.06 -21.42 -8.45
N TRP A 523 -12.02 -20.76 -7.29
CA TRP A 523 -13.10 -19.90 -6.83
C TRP A 523 -12.87 -18.47 -7.27
N HIS A 524 -13.93 -17.79 -7.71
CA HIS A 524 -13.90 -16.38 -8.10
C HIS A 524 -14.55 -15.57 -6.99
N TRP A 525 -13.75 -14.75 -6.30
CA TRP A 525 -14.25 -13.94 -5.20
C TRP A 525 -15.07 -12.78 -5.73
N ALA A 526 -15.92 -12.23 -4.88
CA ALA A 526 -16.91 -11.22 -5.22
C ALA A 526 -18.00 -11.69 -6.22
N LYS A 527 -17.77 -12.72 -7.04
CA LYS A 527 -18.70 -13.22 -8.07
C LYS A 527 -19.89 -13.99 -7.49
N GLN A 528 -19.65 -14.82 -6.49
CA GLN A 528 -20.69 -15.59 -5.80
C GLN A 528 -20.24 -15.89 -4.36
N THR A 529 -21.18 -16.21 -3.49
CA THR A 529 -20.90 -16.72 -2.16
C THR A 529 -20.88 -18.25 -2.16
N TYR A 530 -19.84 -18.84 -1.58
CA TYR A 530 -19.64 -20.28 -1.45
C TYR A 530 -20.18 -20.81 -0.12
N VAL A 531 -20.75 -22.01 -0.15
CA VAL A 531 -21.31 -22.68 1.04
C VAL A 531 -20.30 -23.69 1.59
N MET A 532 -19.85 -23.47 2.82
CA MET A 532 -19.00 -24.39 3.58
C MET A 532 -19.86 -25.19 4.56
N GLY A 533 -19.97 -26.50 4.33
CA GLY A 533 -20.73 -27.41 5.18
C GLY A 533 -19.91 -27.90 6.38
N ILE A 534 -20.46 -27.79 7.60
CA ILE A 534 -19.80 -28.23 8.83
C ILE A 534 -19.96 -29.75 9.05
N LEU A 535 -18.84 -30.47 9.18
CA LEU A 535 -18.78 -31.89 9.50
C LEU A 535 -17.97 -32.12 10.79
N ASN A 536 -18.66 -32.10 11.93
CA ASN A 536 -18.02 -32.28 13.24
C ASN A 536 -17.86 -33.77 13.58
N ILE A 537 -16.62 -34.21 13.77
CA ILE A 537 -16.26 -35.55 14.23
C ILE A 537 -15.95 -35.49 15.74
N THR A 538 -16.97 -35.18 16.53
CA THR A 538 -16.86 -35.06 18.00
C THR A 538 -17.96 -35.86 18.69
N PRO A 539 -17.67 -36.45 19.87
CA PRO A 539 -18.68 -37.19 20.64
C PRO A 539 -19.75 -36.25 21.21
N ASP A 540 -19.40 -34.99 21.46
CA ASP A 540 -20.24 -33.98 22.11
C ASP A 540 -21.06 -33.13 21.14
N SER A 541 -21.28 -33.58 19.89
CA SER A 541 -21.93 -32.80 18.84
C SER A 541 -23.43 -32.63 19.11
N PHE A 542 -23.75 -31.69 20.01
CA PHE A 542 -25.07 -31.24 20.48
C PHE A 542 -26.07 -30.86 19.36
N SER A 543 -25.62 -30.84 18.11
CA SER A 543 -26.41 -30.46 16.93
C SER A 543 -26.46 -31.52 15.84
N ASP A 544 -25.54 -32.49 15.83
CA ASP A 544 -25.41 -33.46 14.73
C ASP A 544 -25.60 -34.91 15.20
N GLY A 545 -25.69 -35.16 16.52
CA GLY A 545 -25.86 -36.50 17.08
C GLY A 545 -24.55 -37.28 16.98
N GLY A 546 -24.09 -37.87 18.09
CA GLY A 546 -22.76 -38.53 18.19
C GLY A 546 -22.45 -39.60 17.12
N ASP A 547 -23.44 -40.03 16.33
CA ASP A 547 -23.35 -41.02 15.25
C ASP A 547 -22.21 -40.77 14.23
N LEU A 548 -21.84 -39.51 13.98
CA LEU A 548 -20.72 -39.18 13.06
C LEU A 548 -19.35 -39.54 13.63
N PHE A 549 -19.21 -39.55 14.96
CA PHE A 549 -17.97 -39.91 15.65
C PHE A 549 -17.75 -41.43 15.65
N ASP A 550 -18.83 -42.21 15.74
CA ASP A 550 -18.76 -43.66 15.93
C ASP A 550 -18.51 -44.44 14.62
N SER A 551 -18.71 -43.82 13.46
CA SER A 551 -18.57 -44.52 12.17
C SER A 551 -18.11 -43.62 11.03
N THR A 552 -16.96 -43.97 10.45
CA THR A 552 -16.44 -43.34 9.22
C THR A 552 -17.42 -43.46 8.05
N ALA A 553 -18.18 -44.56 7.96
CA ALA A 553 -19.19 -44.75 6.92
C ALA A 553 -20.34 -43.73 7.04
N VAL A 554 -20.75 -43.41 8.27
CA VAL A 554 -21.79 -42.39 8.53
C VAL A 554 -21.25 -41.00 8.17
N ALA A 555 -19.99 -40.70 8.51
CA ALA A 555 -19.33 -39.45 8.13
C ALA A 555 -19.21 -39.28 6.60
N VAL A 556 -18.84 -40.35 5.87
CA VAL A 556 -18.82 -40.35 4.40
C VAL A 556 -20.22 -40.12 3.82
N ALA A 557 -21.24 -40.81 4.34
CA ALA A 557 -22.61 -40.61 3.88
C ALA A 557 -23.11 -39.18 4.14
N ALA A 558 -22.72 -38.56 5.27
CA ALA A 558 -23.01 -37.16 5.55
C ALA A 558 -22.31 -36.22 4.57
N ALA A 559 -21.03 -36.45 4.28
CA ALA A 559 -20.30 -35.69 3.27
C ALA A 559 -20.98 -35.76 1.88
N GLN A 560 -21.39 -36.96 1.45
CA GLN A 560 -22.12 -37.15 0.18
C GLN A 560 -23.44 -36.36 0.16
N ARG A 561 -24.21 -36.40 1.26
CA ARG A 561 -25.45 -35.63 1.39
C ARG A 561 -25.20 -34.13 1.29
N MET A 562 -24.23 -33.61 2.02
CA MET A 562 -23.92 -32.16 2.02
C MET A 562 -23.47 -31.68 0.64
N VAL A 563 -22.67 -32.48 -0.07
CA VAL A 563 -22.29 -32.17 -1.47
C VAL A 563 -23.53 -32.15 -2.37
N ALA A 564 -24.41 -33.14 -2.27
CA ALA A 564 -25.66 -33.18 -3.03
C ALA A 564 -26.60 -32.00 -2.71
N GLN A 565 -26.53 -31.47 -1.49
CA GLN A 565 -27.30 -30.30 -1.03
C GLN A 565 -26.69 -28.95 -1.47
N GLY A 566 -25.49 -28.94 -2.07
CA GLY A 566 -24.86 -27.73 -2.60
C GLY A 566 -23.69 -27.19 -1.76
N ALA A 567 -23.10 -27.98 -0.87
CA ALA A 567 -21.83 -27.60 -0.24
C ALA A 567 -20.71 -27.53 -1.29
N HIS A 568 -20.02 -26.40 -1.33
CA HIS A 568 -18.86 -26.16 -2.18
C HIS A 568 -17.55 -26.57 -1.49
N LEU A 569 -17.57 -26.65 -0.16
CA LEU A 569 -16.45 -27.02 0.72
C LEU A 569 -17.02 -27.75 1.94
N LEU A 570 -16.35 -28.78 2.42
CA LEU A 570 -16.70 -29.46 3.67
C LEU A 570 -15.64 -29.15 4.72
N ASP A 571 -16.06 -28.73 5.91
CA ASP A 571 -15.17 -28.39 7.02
C ASP A 571 -15.18 -29.49 8.09
N ILE A 572 -14.07 -30.18 8.23
CA ILE A 572 -13.93 -31.33 9.11
C ILE A 572 -13.30 -30.87 10.42
N GLY A 573 -14.01 -31.04 11.54
CA GLY A 573 -13.50 -30.65 12.87
C GLY A 573 -13.44 -31.83 13.82
N GLY A 574 -12.26 -32.13 14.37
CA GLY A 574 -12.06 -33.21 15.37
C GLY A 574 -12.22 -32.76 16.81
N GLN A 575 -12.29 -31.45 17.03
CA GLN A 575 -12.36 -30.82 18.33
C GLN A 575 -13.41 -29.70 18.36
N SER A 576 -14.18 -29.62 19.45
CA SER A 576 -15.17 -28.57 19.64
C SER A 576 -14.48 -27.26 20.05
N THR A 577 -14.79 -26.18 19.32
CA THR A 577 -14.34 -24.81 19.62
C THR A 577 -15.44 -23.99 20.31
N ARG A 578 -16.48 -24.66 20.84
CA ARG A 578 -17.59 -24.01 21.54
C ARG A 578 -17.14 -23.48 22.92
N PRO A 579 -17.75 -22.40 23.44
CA PRO A 579 -17.44 -21.91 24.78
C PRO A 579 -17.56 -23.01 25.84
N GLY A 580 -16.50 -23.21 26.63
CA GLY A 580 -16.42 -24.22 27.69
C GLY A 580 -16.09 -25.64 27.23
N ALA A 581 -15.78 -25.87 25.95
CA ALA A 581 -15.42 -27.20 25.45
C ALA A 581 -14.07 -27.68 26.02
N ASN A 582 -13.98 -28.98 26.32
CA ASN A 582 -12.73 -29.62 26.72
C ASN A 582 -11.75 -29.67 25.55
N GLN A 583 -10.51 -29.29 25.80
CA GLN A 583 -9.46 -29.39 24.80
C GLN A 583 -8.87 -30.79 24.77
N ILE A 584 -8.56 -31.28 23.57
CA ILE A 584 -7.87 -32.55 23.36
C ILE A 584 -6.48 -32.26 22.77
N GLY A 585 -5.54 -33.16 22.97
CA GLY A 585 -4.23 -33.05 22.33
C GLY A 585 -4.28 -33.38 20.83
N ALA A 586 -3.32 -32.86 20.08
CA ALA A 586 -3.20 -33.05 18.64
C ALA A 586 -3.28 -34.52 18.18
N GLN A 587 -2.73 -35.48 18.94
CA GLN A 587 -2.80 -36.91 18.62
C GLN A 587 -4.23 -37.46 18.68
N ALA A 588 -5.01 -37.03 19.67
CA ALA A 588 -6.41 -37.45 19.81
C ALA A 588 -7.29 -36.82 18.74
N GLU A 589 -7.04 -35.56 18.37
CA GLU A 589 -7.73 -34.91 17.26
C GLU A 589 -7.40 -35.59 15.93
N LEU A 590 -6.12 -35.89 15.68
CA LEU A 590 -5.66 -36.57 14.48
C LEU A 590 -6.32 -37.94 14.31
N ALA A 591 -6.41 -38.73 15.39
CA ALA A 591 -7.06 -40.03 15.37
C ALA A 591 -8.55 -39.97 14.99
N ARG A 592 -9.21 -38.82 15.20
CA ARG A 592 -10.61 -38.60 14.82
C ARG A 592 -10.76 -38.23 13.36
N VAL A 593 -9.98 -37.24 12.89
CA VAL A 593 -10.19 -36.63 11.57
C VAL A 593 -9.53 -37.41 10.45
N LEU A 594 -8.37 -38.01 10.68
CA LEU A 594 -7.57 -38.61 9.61
C LEU A 594 -8.28 -39.79 8.91
N PRO A 595 -8.89 -40.75 9.64
CA PRO A 595 -9.63 -41.85 9.00
C PRO A 595 -10.82 -41.35 8.17
N VAL A 596 -11.50 -40.29 8.64
CA VAL A 596 -12.65 -39.70 7.94
C VAL A 596 -12.22 -39.02 6.65
N ILE A 597 -11.14 -38.22 6.67
CA ILE A 597 -10.60 -37.56 5.47
C ILE A 597 -10.23 -38.60 4.41
N GLN A 598 -9.51 -39.64 4.80
CA GLN A 598 -9.11 -40.73 3.91
C GLN A 598 -10.32 -41.47 3.33
N ALA A 599 -11.32 -41.77 4.15
CA ALA A 599 -12.55 -42.44 3.70
C ALA A 599 -13.36 -41.58 2.73
N ILE A 600 -13.48 -40.27 2.97
CA ILE A 600 -14.16 -39.32 2.07
C ILE A 600 -13.48 -39.30 0.70
N ARG A 601 -12.15 -39.25 0.67
CA ARG A 601 -11.38 -39.29 -0.59
C ARG A 601 -11.47 -40.65 -1.28
N ALA A 602 -11.39 -41.75 -0.54
CA ALA A 602 -11.57 -43.10 -1.07
C ALA A 602 -12.97 -43.34 -1.66
N ALA A 603 -13.99 -42.64 -1.15
CA ALA A 603 -15.35 -42.64 -1.70
C ALA A 603 -15.51 -41.79 -2.98
N GLY A 604 -14.43 -41.21 -3.52
CA GLY A 604 -14.45 -40.44 -4.76
C GLY A 604 -14.99 -39.02 -4.62
N ILE A 605 -15.14 -38.51 -3.40
CA ILE A 605 -15.62 -37.14 -3.18
C ILE A 605 -14.46 -36.18 -3.49
N LEU A 606 -14.58 -35.42 -4.58
CA LEU A 606 -13.56 -34.48 -5.05
C LEU A 606 -13.77 -33.05 -4.55
N THR A 607 -14.92 -32.73 -3.96
CA THR A 607 -15.20 -31.43 -3.35
C THR A 607 -14.06 -31.04 -2.40
N PRO A 608 -13.59 -29.77 -2.42
CA PRO A 608 -12.59 -29.30 -1.47
C PRO A 608 -12.94 -29.67 -0.02
N LEU A 609 -11.93 -30.05 0.75
CA LEU A 609 -12.06 -30.33 2.19
C LEU A 609 -11.22 -29.33 2.97
N SER A 610 -11.79 -28.78 4.02
CA SER A 610 -11.14 -27.95 5.02
C SER A 610 -10.93 -28.75 6.30
N ILE A 611 -9.83 -28.49 7.00
CA ILE A 611 -9.60 -28.97 8.35
C ILE A 611 -9.75 -27.81 9.34
N ASP A 612 -10.73 -27.90 10.25
CA ASP A 612 -10.95 -26.98 11.37
C ASP A 612 -10.04 -27.41 12.53
N THR A 613 -8.84 -26.84 12.57
CA THR A 613 -7.82 -27.17 13.58
C THR A 613 -6.91 -25.99 13.84
N TYR A 614 -6.46 -25.88 15.09
CA TYR A 614 -5.41 -24.95 15.50
C TYR A 614 -4.08 -25.66 15.82
N HIS A 615 -3.99 -26.99 15.63
CA HIS A 615 -2.75 -27.75 15.79
C HIS A 615 -2.02 -27.90 14.45
N ALA A 616 -0.78 -27.42 14.37
CA ALA A 616 0.00 -27.41 13.13
C ALA A 616 0.29 -28.82 12.60
N SER A 617 0.49 -29.78 13.52
CA SER A 617 0.69 -31.20 13.17
C SER A 617 -0.55 -31.85 12.54
N VAL A 618 -1.75 -31.51 13.04
CA VAL A 618 -3.03 -31.98 12.47
C VAL A 618 -3.26 -31.34 11.11
N ALA A 619 -3.03 -30.03 10.97
CA ALA A 619 -3.15 -29.32 9.69
C ALA A 619 -2.27 -29.97 8.59
N ARG A 620 -1.00 -30.26 8.90
CA ARG A 620 -0.09 -30.94 7.98
C ARG A 620 -0.60 -32.31 7.57
N ALA A 621 -0.96 -33.16 8.54
CA ALA A 621 -1.39 -34.52 8.26
C ALA A 621 -2.71 -34.56 7.47
N ALA A 622 -3.66 -33.67 7.79
CA ALA A 622 -4.93 -33.55 7.09
C ALA A 622 -4.75 -33.12 5.63
N VAL A 623 -3.89 -32.12 5.36
CA VAL A 623 -3.60 -31.68 3.98
C VAL A 623 -2.93 -32.80 3.17
N LEU A 624 -1.95 -33.51 3.75
CA LEU A 624 -1.33 -34.67 3.10
C LEU A 624 -2.32 -35.82 2.84
N ALA A 625 -3.36 -35.94 3.66
CA ALA A 625 -4.44 -36.92 3.47
C ALA A 625 -5.52 -36.48 2.47
N GLY A 626 -5.45 -35.24 1.97
CA GLY A 626 -6.33 -34.74 0.91
C GLY A 626 -7.20 -33.54 1.31
N CYS A 627 -6.98 -32.90 2.47
CA CYS A 627 -7.53 -31.56 2.71
C CYS A 627 -6.85 -30.51 1.83
N SER A 628 -7.61 -29.49 1.47
CA SER A 628 -7.25 -28.44 0.52
C SER A 628 -7.32 -27.04 1.13
N LEU A 629 -7.73 -26.91 2.41
CA LEU A 629 -7.79 -25.66 3.16
C LEU A 629 -7.52 -25.94 4.65
N VAL A 630 -6.82 -25.03 5.32
CA VAL A 630 -6.65 -25.04 6.78
C VAL A 630 -7.49 -23.90 7.37
N ASN A 631 -8.44 -24.25 8.25
CA ASN A 631 -9.30 -23.30 8.95
C ASN A 631 -8.85 -23.19 10.40
N ASP A 632 -8.19 -22.09 10.75
CA ASP A 632 -7.65 -21.88 12.09
C ASP A 632 -8.41 -20.76 12.81
N VAL A 633 -9.23 -21.18 13.77
CA VAL A 633 -10.00 -20.30 14.65
C VAL A 633 -9.12 -19.34 15.48
N THR A 634 -7.85 -19.66 15.67
CA THR A 634 -6.92 -18.83 16.45
C THR A 634 -6.12 -17.85 15.60
N GLY A 635 -6.17 -17.98 14.26
CA GLY A 635 -5.42 -17.14 13.34
C GLY A 635 -3.91 -17.24 13.54
N GLY A 636 -3.40 -18.44 13.87
CA GLY A 636 -1.98 -18.76 14.06
C GLY A 636 -1.49 -18.61 15.49
N LEU A 637 -2.38 -18.36 16.46
CA LEU A 637 -2.01 -18.18 17.86
C LEU A 637 -2.08 -19.45 18.70
N GLY A 638 -2.84 -20.45 18.28
CA GLY A 638 -3.04 -21.71 19.01
C GLY A 638 -1.82 -22.61 18.97
N ASP A 639 -1.01 -22.51 17.91
CA ASP A 639 0.22 -23.27 17.74
C ASP A 639 1.28 -22.40 17.05
N PRO A 640 2.45 -22.18 17.66
CA PRO A 640 3.51 -21.32 17.11
C PRO A 640 4.05 -21.81 15.75
N ASP A 641 3.89 -23.10 15.43
CA ASP A 641 4.31 -23.66 14.15
C ASP A 641 3.28 -23.48 13.03
N MET A 642 2.03 -23.10 13.34
CA MET A 642 0.92 -23.10 12.37
C MET A 642 1.24 -22.29 11.11
N LEU A 643 1.69 -21.04 11.27
CA LEU A 643 1.97 -20.14 10.13
C LEU A 643 3.09 -20.66 9.24
N ARG A 644 4.14 -21.28 9.82
CA ARG A 644 5.21 -21.92 9.07
C ARG A 644 4.68 -23.12 8.29
N VAL A 645 3.87 -23.97 8.95
CA VAL A 645 3.28 -25.14 8.32
C VAL A 645 2.40 -24.75 7.13
N VAL A 646 1.49 -23.78 7.28
CA VAL A 646 0.61 -23.38 6.15
C VAL A 646 1.39 -22.71 5.02
N ALA A 647 2.48 -21.99 5.32
CA ALA A 647 3.39 -21.47 4.30
C ALA A 647 4.12 -22.58 3.53
N GLU A 648 4.44 -23.71 4.16
CA GLU A 648 5.03 -24.87 3.47
C GLU A 648 4.00 -25.64 2.63
N LEU A 649 2.78 -25.80 3.16
CA LEU A 649 1.70 -26.56 2.52
C LEU A 649 1.15 -25.88 1.27
N GLN A 650 1.24 -24.54 1.20
CA GLN A 650 0.81 -23.75 0.04
C GLN A 650 -0.67 -23.92 -0.34
N VAL A 651 -1.49 -24.25 0.66
CA VAL A 651 -2.95 -24.33 0.54
C VAL A 651 -3.62 -23.08 1.09
N PRO A 652 -4.87 -22.78 0.69
CA PRO A 652 -5.72 -21.80 1.36
C PRO A 652 -5.71 -21.93 2.90
N TYR A 653 -5.61 -20.80 3.59
CA TYR A 653 -5.56 -20.66 5.04
C TYR A 653 -6.56 -19.59 5.49
N CYS A 654 -7.54 -20.01 6.29
CA CYS A 654 -8.48 -19.10 6.93
C CYS A 654 -7.92 -18.66 8.29
N ALA A 655 -7.55 -17.38 8.38
CA ALA A 655 -7.14 -16.73 9.62
C ALA A 655 -8.36 -16.08 10.28
N MET A 656 -8.87 -16.69 11.35
CA MET A 656 -9.99 -16.15 12.10
C MET A 656 -9.53 -15.23 13.25
N HIS A 657 -10.38 -14.27 13.62
CA HIS A 657 -10.25 -13.49 14.83
C HIS A 657 -10.84 -14.22 16.05
N MET A 658 -9.99 -14.52 17.03
CA MET A 658 -10.37 -14.98 18.37
C MET A 658 -9.42 -14.39 19.43
N ARG A 659 -9.88 -14.29 20.67
CA ARG A 659 -9.07 -13.98 21.84
C ARG A 659 -9.18 -15.09 22.88
N GLY A 660 -8.07 -15.44 23.52
CA GLY A 660 -7.99 -16.55 24.48
C GLY A 660 -8.18 -17.90 23.80
N ASP A 661 -8.95 -18.76 24.45
CA ASP A 661 -9.23 -20.14 24.07
C ASP A 661 -10.71 -20.48 24.36
N PRO A 662 -11.25 -21.66 23.98
CA PRO A 662 -12.64 -22.01 24.24
C PRO A 662 -13.11 -21.87 25.71
N GLN A 663 -12.22 -22.00 26.70
CA GLN A 663 -12.54 -21.83 28.12
C GLN A 663 -12.54 -20.35 28.55
N THR A 664 -11.65 -19.53 27.98
CA THR A 664 -11.44 -18.12 28.40
C THR A 664 -12.11 -17.09 27.49
N MET A 665 -12.42 -17.40 26.23
CA MET A 665 -12.87 -16.41 25.24
C MET A 665 -14.16 -15.67 25.65
N ALA A 666 -15.03 -16.31 26.44
CA ALA A 666 -16.30 -15.71 26.87
C ALA A 666 -16.11 -14.52 27.82
N SER A 667 -14.97 -14.42 28.53
CA SER A 667 -14.65 -13.27 29.39
C SER A 667 -13.87 -12.18 28.67
N LEU A 668 -13.33 -12.45 27.47
CA LEU A 668 -12.46 -11.55 26.71
C LEU A 668 -13.20 -10.67 25.70
N THR A 669 -14.44 -10.28 26.02
CA THR A 669 -15.33 -9.52 25.12
C THR A 669 -15.18 -8.00 25.24
N LYS A 670 -14.16 -7.49 25.94
CA LYS A 670 -13.94 -6.04 26.10
C LYS A 670 -13.04 -5.51 24.98
N TYR A 671 -13.55 -4.59 24.16
CA TYR A 671 -12.81 -3.90 23.10
C TYR A 671 -12.79 -2.40 23.42
N ASP A 672 -11.64 -1.86 23.81
CA ASP A 672 -11.55 -0.48 24.34
C ASP A 672 -11.98 0.59 23.32
N GLU A 673 -11.73 0.35 22.04
CA GLU A 673 -12.09 1.21 20.92
C GLU A 673 -13.42 0.83 20.24
N GLY A 674 -14.12 -0.19 20.75
CA GLY A 674 -15.28 -0.81 20.13
C GLY A 674 -14.95 -2.06 19.32
N VAL A 675 -15.94 -2.93 19.11
CA VAL A 675 -15.73 -4.27 18.52
C VAL A 675 -15.24 -4.20 17.08
N VAL A 676 -15.76 -3.29 16.26
CA VAL A 676 -15.40 -3.14 14.84
C VAL A 676 -13.92 -2.76 14.66
N PRO A 677 -13.43 -1.62 15.18
CA PRO A 677 -12.03 -1.26 15.06
C PRO A 677 -11.09 -2.26 15.76
N GLY A 678 -11.50 -2.80 16.91
CA GLY A 678 -10.71 -3.79 17.64
C GLY A 678 -10.50 -5.09 16.86
N VAL A 679 -11.57 -5.64 16.27
CA VAL A 679 -11.50 -6.83 15.40
C VAL A 679 -10.70 -6.53 14.14
N ALA A 680 -10.94 -5.39 13.48
CA ALA A 680 -10.22 -5.00 12.27
C ALA A 680 -8.70 -4.93 12.50
N ARG A 681 -8.27 -4.27 13.58
CA ARG A 681 -6.85 -4.16 13.96
C ARG A 681 -6.21 -5.52 14.25
N GLU A 682 -6.88 -6.35 15.02
CA GLU A 682 -6.33 -7.65 15.42
C GLU A 682 -6.31 -8.64 14.25
N LEU A 683 -7.33 -8.64 13.40
CA LEU A 683 -7.38 -9.43 12.18
C LEU A 683 -6.29 -9.00 11.18
N HIS A 684 -6.08 -7.68 11.02
CA HIS A 684 -4.95 -7.15 10.25
C HIS A 684 -3.60 -7.68 10.77
N ALA A 685 -3.41 -7.73 12.09
CA ALA A 685 -2.19 -8.28 12.68
C ALA A 685 -2.00 -9.77 12.37
N ARG A 686 -3.08 -10.58 12.32
CA ARG A 686 -3.00 -12.01 11.96
C ARG A 686 -2.58 -12.20 10.50
N VAL A 687 -3.22 -11.48 9.59
CA VAL A 687 -2.86 -11.52 8.16
C VAL A 687 -1.41 -11.08 7.97
N LYS A 688 -0.98 -9.98 8.60
CA LYS A 688 0.40 -9.52 8.53
C LYS A 688 1.40 -10.58 9.02
N ALA A 689 1.08 -11.29 10.10
CA ALA A 689 1.91 -12.39 10.59
C ALA A 689 1.97 -13.55 9.60
N ALA A 690 0.84 -13.96 9.02
CA ALA A 690 0.79 -15.03 8.01
C ALA A 690 1.62 -14.68 6.76
N LEU A 691 1.47 -13.47 6.21
CA LEU A 691 2.27 -13.00 5.08
C LEU A 691 3.77 -12.97 5.42
N SER A 692 4.12 -12.52 6.63
CA SER A 692 5.52 -12.47 7.08
C SER A 692 6.14 -13.86 7.27
N ALA A 693 5.31 -14.87 7.56
CA ALA A 693 5.73 -16.27 7.64
C ALA A 693 5.89 -16.94 6.26
N GLY A 694 5.54 -16.25 5.17
CA GLY A 694 5.66 -16.74 3.80
C GLY A 694 4.38 -17.29 3.20
N VAL A 695 3.22 -17.15 3.87
CA VAL A 695 1.93 -17.47 3.26
C VAL A 695 1.65 -16.47 2.14
N HIS A 696 1.42 -16.96 0.93
CA HIS A 696 1.11 -16.09 -0.20
C HIS A 696 -0.27 -15.43 -0.04
N ARG A 697 -0.39 -14.19 -0.50
CA ARG A 697 -1.59 -13.37 -0.32
C ARG A 697 -2.84 -14.03 -0.91
N TRP A 698 -2.71 -14.71 -2.05
CA TRP A 698 -3.81 -15.46 -2.68
C TRP A 698 -4.29 -16.69 -1.91
N ASN A 699 -3.54 -17.15 -0.90
CA ASN A 699 -3.94 -18.26 -0.04
C ASN A 699 -4.64 -17.80 1.24
N VAL A 700 -4.67 -16.49 1.55
CA VAL A 700 -5.25 -16.02 2.81
C VAL A 700 -6.75 -15.75 2.65
N ILE A 701 -7.54 -16.30 3.58
CA ILE A 701 -8.96 -15.99 3.81
C ILE A 701 -9.05 -15.41 5.23
N VAL A 702 -9.97 -14.47 5.46
CA VAL A 702 -10.17 -13.84 6.77
C VAL A 702 -11.55 -14.14 7.33
N ASP A 703 -11.64 -14.36 8.64
CA ASP A 703 -12.91 -14.51 9.35
C ASP A 703 -12.94 -13.59 10.60
N PRO A 704 -13.87 -12.63 10.71
CA PRO A 704 -14.04 -11.78 11.90
C PRO A 704 -14.41 -12.52 13.20
N GLY A 705 -14.69 -13.82 13.13
CA GLY A 705 -14.89 -14.72 14.25
C GLY A 705 -16.20 -14.46 14.99
N ILE A 706 -17.33 -14.61 14.29
CA ILE A 706 -18.65 -14.44 14.89
C ILE A 706 -18.87 -15.50 15.99
N GLY A 707 -19.18 -15.01 17.19
CA GLY A 707 -19.37 -15.80 18.41
C GLY A 707 -18.09 -16.19 19.13
N PHE A 708 -16.92 -15.67 18.75
CA PHE A 708 -15.62 -15.97 19.38
C PHE A 708 -15.04 -14.75 20.08
N ALA A 709 -15.09 -14.70 21.41
CA ALA A 709 -14.76 -13.50 22.20
C ALA A 709 -15.60 -12.26 21.86
N LYS A 710 -16.88 -12.45 21.57
CA LYS A 710 -17.89 -11.38 21.44
C LYS A 710 -19.18 -11.73 22.17
N ASN A 711 -19.81 -10.74 22.79
CA ASN A 711 -21.17 -10.87 23.32
C ASN A 711 -22.22 -10.76 22.18
N ALA A 712 -23.50 -10.98 22.48
CA ALA A 712 -24.55 -10.99 21.46
C ALA A 712 -24.70 -9.64 20.72
N GLY A 713 -24.72 -8.52 21.43
CA GLY A 713 -24.80 -7.19 20.83
C GLY A 713 -23.63 -6.91 19.88
N GLN A 714 -22.42 -7.29 20.29
CA GLN A 714 -21.22 -7.18 19.45
C GLN A 714 -21.29 -8.05 18.19
N ASN A 715 -21.86 -9.26 18.28
CA ASN A 715 -22.07 -10.11 17.10
C ASN A 715 -23.05 -9.47 16.11
N PHE A 716 -24.14 -8.85 16.57
CA PHE A 716 -25.05 -8.12 15.67
C PHE A 716 -24.36 -6.94 14.99
N VAL A 717 -23.52 -6.19 15.72
CA VAL A 717 -22.73 -5.09 15.13
C VAL A 717 -21.75 -5.60 14.07
N LEU A 718 -21.08 -6.74 14.31
CA LEU A 718 -20.18 -7.33 13.33
C LEU A 718 -20.90 -7.84 12.08
N VAL A 719 -22.08 -8.46 12.24
CA VAL A 719 -22.91 -8.87 11.08
C VAL A 719 -23.34 -7.66 10.26
N SER A 720 -23.82 -6.59 10.92
CA SER A 720 -24.33 -5.40 10.21
C SER A 720 -23.23 -4.55 9.57
N GLN A 721 -22.00 -4.61 10.10
CA GLN A 721 -20.86 -3.82 9.61
C GLN A 721 -19.75 -4.70 9.01
N LEU A 722 -20.06 -5.90 8.53
CA LEU A 722 -19.08 -6.86 8.04
C LEU A 722 -18.15 -6.26 6.97
N GLY A 723 -18.72 -5.59 5.97
CA GLY A 723 -17.95 -4.93 4.91
C GLY A 723 -17.03 -3.84 5.45
N TYR A 724 -17.52 -3.04 6.40
CA TYR A 724 -16.74 -1.96 7.02
C TYR A 724 -15.59 -2.48 7.90
N VAL A 725 -15.76 -3.60 8.62
CA VAL A 725 -14.67 -4.26 9.36
C VAL A 725 -13.53 -4.62 8.40
N CYS A 726 -13.86 -5.19 7.25
CA CYS A 726 -12.87 -5.62 6.25
C CYS A 726 -12.21 -4.43 5.54
N GLU A 727 -12.99 -3.41 5.20
CA GLU A 727 -12.46 -2.16 4.63
C GLU A 727 -11.53 -1.45 5.60
N LEU A 728 -11.89 -1.37 6.88
CA LEU A 728 -11.04 -0.76 7.91
C LEU A 728 -9.74 -1.56 8.13
N ALA A 729 -9.80 -2.88 8.06
CA ALA A 729 -8.64 -3.76 8.25
C ALA A 729 -7.68 -3.75 7.05
N PHE A 730 -8.20 -3.69 5.82
CA PHE A 730 -7.42 -4.00 4.61
C PHE A 730 -7.56 -2.98 3.47
N GLY A 731 -8.42 -1.98 3.61
CA GLY A 731 -8.78 -1.04 2.54
C GLY A 731 -9.73 -1.65 1.50
N GLN A 732 -9.97 -0.91 0.42
CA GLN A 732 -10.84 -1.37 -0.66
C GLN A 732 -10.30 -2.63 -1.35
N GLY A 733 -11.21 -3.57 -1.63
CA GLY A 733 -10.90 -4.85 -2.27
C GLY A 733 -10.52 -5.96 -1.29
N GLY A 734 -9.89 -5.67 -0.15
CA GLY A 734 -9.69 -6.63 0.96
C GLY A 734 -9.17 -8.04 0.63
N PHE A 735 -9.36 -8.96 1.58
CA PHE A 735 -9.16 -10.41 1.44
C PHE A 735 -10.53 -11.11 1.34
N PRO A 736 -10.59 -12.36 0.84
CA PRO A 736 -11.81 -13.17 0.87
C PRO A 736 -12.33 -13.32 2.28
N VAL A 737 -13.64 -13.18 2.46
CA VAL A 737 -14.26 -13.18 3.80
C VAL A 737 -15.05 -14.46 4.02
N LEU A 738 -14.66 -15.23 5.03
CA LEU A 738 -15.42 -16.37 5.55
C LEU A 738 -16.16 -15.95 6.82
N VAL A 739 -17.40 -16.38 6.98
CA VAL A 739 -18.18 -16.16 8.21
C VAL A 739 -19.00 -17.37 8.62
N GLY A 740 -19.01 -17.67 9.91
CA GLY A 740 -19.80 -18.77 10.49
C GLY A 740 -20.87 -18.32 11.49
N PRO A 741 -22.02 -17.74 11.06
CA PRO A 741 -23.09 -17.36 11.98
C PRO A 741 -23.95 -18.55 12.44
N SER A 742 -23.83 -19.71 11.79
CA SER A 742 -24.78 -20.82 11.91
C SER A 742 -24.99 -21.34 13.34
N ARG A 743 -26.26 -21.38 13.75
CA ARG A 743 -26.75 -21.89 15.04
C ARG A 743 -26.09 -21.22 16.27
N LYS A 744 -25.42 -20.07 16.12
CA LYS A 744 -24.73 -19.37 17.21
C LYS A 744 -25.71 -18.82 18.26
N ARG A 745 -25.23 -18.64 19.49
CA ARG A 745 -26.05 -18.26 20.66
C ARG A 745 -26.77 -16.92 20.48
N PHE A 746 -26.14 -15.91 19.86
CA PHE A 746 -26.74 -14.58 19.66
C PHE A 746 -28.04 -14.63 18.84
N ILE A 747 -28.17 -15.59 17.90
CA ILE A 747 -29.41 -15.85 17.16
C ILE A 747 -30.49 -16.38 18.10
N GLY A 748 -30.12 -17.31 19.00
CA GLY A 748 -31.02 -17.84 20.01
C GLY A 748 -31.53 -16.74 20.95
N GLU A 749 -30.68 -15.79 21.34
CA GLU A 749 -31.06 -14.67 22.21
C GLU A 749 -32.07 -13.73 21.53
N ALA A 750 -31.91 -13.43 20.25
CA ALA A 750 -32.88 -12.61 19.52
C ALA A 750 -34.20 -13.32 19.18
N THR A 751 -34.18 -14.66 19.07
CA THR A 751 -35.36 -15.46 18.67
C THR A 751 -36.05 -16.17 19.83
N GLY A 752 -35.54 -16.05 21.06
CA GLY A 752 -36.01 -16.81 22.22
C GLY A 752 -35.61 -18.30 22.23
N LYS A 753 -34.76 -18.75 21.29
CA LYS A 753 -34.35 -20.16 21.09
C LYS A 753 -32.96 -20.47 21.65
N VAL A 754 -32.68 -19.97 22.87
CA VAL A 754 -31.36 -20.14 23.52
C VAL A 754 -31.10 -21.60 23.92
N ALA A 755 -32.14 -22.38 24.24
CA ALA A 755 -31.97 -23.76 24.70
C ALA A 755 -31.59 -24.74 23.56
N ASN A 756 -32.17 -24.59 22.37
CA ASN A 756 -31.99 -25.55 21.27
C ASN A 756 -31.33 -24.91 20.05
N ALA A 757 -30.10 -25.34 19.75
CA ALA A 757 -29.35 -24.85 18.58
C ALA A 757 -29.99 -25.24 17.24
N LYS A 758 -30.69 -26.39 17.17
CA LYS A 758 -31.32 -26.89 15.93
C LYS A 758 -32.50 -26.03 15.48
N GLU A 759 -33.18 -25.34 16.40
CA GLU A 759 -34.35 -24.50 16.08
C GLU A 759 -33.98 -23.13 15.50
N ARG A 760 -32.68 -22.81 15.41
CA ARG A 760 -32.14 -21.51 14.96
C ARG A 760 -31.99 -21.39 13.45
N GLY A 761 -32.54 -22.31 12.66
CA GLY A 761 -32.42 -22.33 11.19
C GLY A 761 -32.83 -21.01 10.53
N TRP A 762 -34.06 -20.52 10.79
CA TRP A 762 -34.53 -19.25 10.20
C TRP A 762 -33.74 -18.02 10.65
N GLY A 763 -33.31 -17.98 11.91
CA GLY A 763 -32.42 -16.90 12.38
C GLY A 763 -31.03 -16.98 11.75
N THR A 764 -30.55 -18.19 11.44
CA THR A 764 -29.33 -18.40 10.66
C THR A 764 -29.51 -17.91 9.23
N ALA A 765 -30.64 -18.18 8.58
CA ALA A 765 -30.95 -17.67 7.24
C ALA A 765 -30.84 -16.13 7.19
N ALA A 766 -31.44 -15.44 8.16
CA ALA A 766 -31.38 -13.98 8.25
C ALA A 766 -29.94 -13.47 8.44
N ALA A 767 -29.15 -14.10 9.30
CA ALA A 767 -27.75 -13.74 9.51
C ALA A 767 -26.88 -14.02 8.28
N VAL A 768 -27.09 -15.15 7.59
CA VAL A 768 -26.39 -15.50 6.35
C VAL A 768 -26.69 -14.48 5.26
N ALA A 769 -27.96 -14.12 5.04
CA ALA A 769 -28.34 -13.11 4.05
C ALA A 769 -27.69 -11.74 4.34
N ALA A 770 -27.65 -11.32 5.62
CA ALA A 770 -26.97 -10.10 6.02
C ALA A 770 -25.44 -10.16 5.80
N CYS A 771 -24.83 -11.31 6.06
CA CYS A 771 -23.42 -11.53 5.78
C CYS A 771 -23.10 -11.49 4.28
N VAL A 772 -23.95 -12.08 3.42
CA VAL A 772 -23.80 -12.00 1.96
C VAL A 772 -23.89 -10.54 1.50
N ALA A 773 -24.86 -9.78 2.00
CA ALA A 773 -24.99 -8.34 1.74
C ALA A 773 -23.74 -7.57 2.20
N GLY A 774 -23.12 -7.98 3.31
CA GLY A 774 -21.87 -7.43 3.83
C GLY A 774 -20.61 -7.89 3.09
N GLY A 775 -20.73 -8.67 2.01
CA GLY A 775 -19.62 -9.09 1.16
C GLY A 775 -19.00 -10.45 1.49
N ALA A 776 -19.61 -11.29 2.34
CA ALA A 776 -19.05 -12.61 2.69
C ALA A 776 -18.91 -13.53 1.46
N ASP A 777 -17.69 -13.94 1.12
CA ASP A 777 -17.40 -14.87 0.02
C ASP A 777 -17.66 -16.33 0.41
N VAL A 778 -17.59 -16.67 1.70
CA VAL A 778 -17.85 -18.03 2.19
C VAL A 778 -18.73 -17.98 3.42
N VAL A 779 -19.80 -18.78 3.47
CA VAL A 779 -20.64 -18.95 4.66
C VAL A 779 -20.54 -20.37 5.20
N ARG A 780 -20.21 -20.48 6.49
CA ARG A 780 -20.02 -21.76 7.20
C ARG A 780 -21.29 -22.17 7.95
N VAL A 781 -21.90 -23.28 7.55
CA VAL A 781 -23.28 -23.65 7.93
C VAL A 781 -23.46 -25.14 8.24
N HIS A 782 -24.42 -25.44 9.12
CA HIS A 782 -24.85 -26.82 9.41
C HIS A 782 -25.95 -27.28 8.43
N ASP A 783 -26.97 -26.45 8.22
CA ASP A 783 -28.16 -26.74 7.41
C ASP A 783 -27.89 -26.38 5.93
N VAL A 784 -27.12 -27.23 5.23
CA VAL A 784 -26.56 -26.91 3.90
C VAL A 784 -27.63 -26.64 2.85
N ALA A 785 -28.67 -27.48 2.77
CA ALA A 785 -29.69 -27.38 1.73
C ALA A 785 -30.42 -26.02 1.81
N GLU A 786 -30.89 -25.67 3.00
CA GLU A 786 -31.63 -24.44 3.27
C GLU A 786 -30.74 -23.22 3.08
N MET A 787 -29.49 -23.26 3.57
CA MET A 787 -28.59 -22.11 3.44
C MET A 787 -28.06 -21.93 2.01
N ALA A 788 -27.98 -22.99 1.21
CA ALA A 788 -27.67 -22.87 -0.21
C ALA A 788 -28.76 -22.08 -0.96
N ASP A 789 -30.04 -22.30 -0.64
CA ASP A 789 -31.14 -21.51 -1.22
C ASP A 789 -31.09 -20.04 -0.77
N VAL A 790 -30.81 -19.79 0.53
CA VAL A 790 -30.64 -18.43 1.05
C VAL A 790 -29.50 -17.71 0.33
N VAL A 791 -28.35 -18.38 0.12
CA VAL A 791 -27.20 -17.82 -0.58
C VAL A 791 -27.55 -17.51 -2.04
N ARG A 792 -28.18 -18.44 -2.77
CA ARG A 792 -28.58 -18.22 -4.18
C ARG A 792 -29.46 -16.99 -4.35
N VAL A 793 -30.45 -16.83 -3.47
CA VAL A 793 -31.34 -15.64 -3.48
C VAL A 793 -30.57 -14.39 -3.09
N SER A 794 -29.73 -14.47 -2.04
CA SER A 794 -28.96 -13.31 -1.57
C SER A 794 -27.94 -12.81 -2.60
N ASP A 795 -27.28 -13.71 -3.33
CA ASP A 795 -26.36 -13.36 -4.42
C ASP A 795 -27.09 -12.66 -5.57
N ARG A 796 -28.30 -13.12 -5.93
CA ARG A 796 -29.15 -12.46 -6.92
C ARG A 796 -29.53 -11.03 -6.50
N VAL A 797 -29.72 -10.81 -5.20
CA VAL A 797 -30.07 -9.49 -4.66
C VAL A 797 -28.86 -8.55 -4.63
N TRP A 798 -27.68 -9.01 -4.21
CA TRP A 798 -26.56 -8.12 -3.89
C TRP A 798 -25.34 -8.21 -4.81
N ARG A 799 -25.15 -9.31 -5.53
CA ARG A 799 -23.97 -9.54 -6.38
C ARG A 799 -24.26 -9.47 -7.87
N GLU A 800 -25.47 -9.86 -8.29
CA GLU A 800 -25.84 -9.92 -9.72
C GLU A 800 -26.54 -8.64 -10.24
N GLN A 801 -26.69 -7.59 -9.44
CA GLN A 801 -27.24 -6.31 -9.91
C GLN A 801 -26.22 -5.51 -10.75
N VAL A 802 -25.94 -5.99 -11.96
CA VAL A 802 -25.37 -5.21 -13.07
C VAL A 802 -26.03 -5.70 -14.36
N ALA A 803 -27.26 -5.25 -14.62
CA ALA A 803 -27.86 -5.11 -15.95
C ALA A 803 -29.28 -4.54 -15.84
N GLU A 804 -29.41 -3.25 -15.54
CA GLU A 804 -30.51 -2.41 -16.03
C GLU A 804 -29.99 -1.02 -16.40
#